data_AF-A0A081ATR0-F1
#
_entry.id   AF-A0A081ATR0-F1
#
_cell.length_a   1.000
_cell.length_b   1.000
_cell.length_c   1.000
_cell.angle_alpha   90.00
_cell.angle_beta   90.00
_cell.angle_gamma   90.00
#
_symmetry.space_group_name_H-M   'P 1'
#
loop_
_entity.id
_entity.type
_entity.pdbx_description
1 polymer ?
#
loop_
_entity_poly.entity_id
_entity_poly.type
_entity_poly.pdbx_seq_one_letter_code
_entity_poly.pdbx_strand_id
1 'polypeptide(L)'
;MRIYSLLTLLASLQAALAQQTAPNHEECYEMPVVIVSALDRSFPDPTCNQLRYPADDCLKDAVQTRVEVIDNGDGKLNCINGERTAVFEHSKSNYRGQTSLFFAKHQFNIKFPEDTSFLGMVENKAFVMNGPFLDCTLLRNHLAHWLYRSTGRYSVKTRHTVVYMRTDPAQENPQYSGIFLLLEKPTYDKNHVNLASIDATCAARNPKVMNGGWAWSNDPPSYGSYSPNMVIDQYQNEFGMGERPVLAHPSGSSLSQQMRDYFVNTETGFLPQMYRVLWNNMTAPLELQKHLDLGSFADYLLHTEMSLNVDAYRRSTFFFKDRDQPINAGPVWDFNLAYGNGARRHFKDWIYPQYTYWKRLMCHSQLASLVIQRWKTLRGTNMQKADDPVFGVWSDEAISKFLDASSAPVHRQLSKCRGGDWRSDVVQCAVVDLKTCNGTYADQVTEMRESILDRAQWMDERIEQLYKPLDAKTCSGVGDLPKFNCGLDGNDDGCLKNAEKYYNAVTFPPVRKPYTGPSCEEIVANNADTTNGEEMAAQMTPYQKPSVDYCWRSAGSYVYPQQKGVKDKTLTPFCSGYGSCAQGPGATCNCSAAIQVEHPSCRRIDAENEHYKREQQRIAAAAAAAVKTSTVVDTQTESSEKEGVLNNGSPVSDTMAVLAAAGAGVVLLVLGTWLVKEHGRRRRRQRLSEYTPVRYGSVEHARIFASQANV
;
A
#
# COMPACT_ATOMS: atom_id res chain seq x y z
N MET A 1 -20.18 -51.99 44.01
CA MET A 1 -20.07 -50.53 44.24
C MET A 1 -18.92 -49.85 43.47
N ARG A 2 -17.72 -50.45 43.30
CA ARG A 2 -16.57 -49.78 42.65
C ARG A 2 -16.67 -49.56 41.12
N ILE A 3 -17.43 -50.37 40.39
CA ILE A 3 -17.56 -50.27 38.92
C ILE A 3 -18.48 -49.11 38.51
N TYR A 4 -19.56 -48.87 39.27
CA TYR A 4 -20.47 -47.75 39.03
C TYR A 4 -19.79 -46.39 39.25
N SER A 5 -18.91 -46.28 40.25
CA SER A 5 -18.15 -45.05 40.51
C SER A 5 -17.13 -44.72 39.41
N LEU A 6 -16.54 -45.73 38.77
CA LEU A 6 -15.62 -45.53 37.64
C LEU A 6 -16.34 -45.09 36.36
N LEU A 7 -17.51 -45.68 36.08
CA LEU A 7 -18.34 -45.31 34.93
C LEU A 7 -18.88 -43.89 35.05
N THR A 8 -19.27 -43.45 36.26
CA THR A 8 -19.67 -42.05 36.49
C THR A 8 -18.49 -41.08 36.36
N LEU A 9 -17.29 -41.48 36.77
CA LEU A 9 -16.09 -40.66 36.60
C LEU A 9 -15.71 -40.51 35.11
N LEU A 10 -15.73 -41.61 34.35
CA LEU A 10 -15.46 -41.61 32.91
C LEU A 10 -16.50 -40.80 32.13
N ALA A 11 -17.78 -40.93 32.47
CA ALA A 11 -18.84 -40.11 31.88
C ALA A 11 -18.69 -38.62 32.23
N SER A 12 -18.27 -38.29 33.46
CA SER A 12 -18.00 -36.91 33.86
C SER A 12 -16.74 -36.31 33.21
N LEU A 13 -15.72 -37.13 32.96
CA LEU A 13 -14.51 -36.73 32.23
C LEU A 13 -14.83 -36.51 30.74
N GLN A 14 -15.63 -37.40 30.14
CA GLN A 14 -16.09 -37.25 28.76
C GLN A 14 -17.02 -36.04 28.59
N ALA A 15 -17.89 -35.77 29.56
CA ALA A 15 -18.71 -34.56 29.57
C ALA A 15 -17.87 -33.29 29.74
N ALA A 16 -16.85 -33.30 30.61
CA ALA A 16 -15.93 -32.17 30.77
C ALA A 16 -15.07 -31.92 29.52
N LEU A 17 -14.59 -32.99 28.85
CA LEU A 17 -13.88 -32.91 27.57
C LEU A 17 -14.80 -32.48 26.41
N ALA A 18 -16.07 -32.90 26.42
CA ALA A 18 -17.09 -32.44 25.47
C ALA A 18 -17.45 -30.96 25.67
N GLN A 19 -17.41 -30.47 26.91
CA GLN A 19 -17.68 -29.07 27.24
C GLN A 19 -16.48 -28.15 26.96
N GLN A 20 -15.27 -28.71 26.89
CA GLN A 20 -14.07 -28.04 26.35
C GLN A 20 -14.01 -28.00 24.82
N THR A 21 -14.82 -28.81 24.12
CA THR A 21 -14.86 -28.91 22.65
C THR A 21 -16.13 -28.36 22.01
N ALA A 22 -17.12 -27.93 22.81
CA ALA A 22 -18.22 -27.12 22.31
C ALA A 22 -17.65 -25.78 21.79
N PRO A 23 -17.94 -25.39 20.53
CA PRO A 23 -17.48 -24.10 20.02
C PRO A 23 -17.97 -23.02 20.97
N ASN A 24 -17.04 -22.24 21.54
CA ASN A 24 -17.41 -21.05 22.26
C ASN A 24 -18.14 -20.14 21.26
N HIS A 25 -19.48 -20.12 21.32
CA HIS A 25 -20.34 -19.39 20.38
C HIS A 25 -19.95 -17.91 20.27
N GLU A 26 -19.23 -17.40 21.27
CA GLU A 26 -18.76 -16.03 21.36
C GLU A 26 -17.55 -15.72 20.46
N GLU A 27 -16.89 -16.72 19.88
CA GLU A 27 -15.80 -16.56 18.88
C GLU A 27 -16.18 -17.14 17.52
N CYS A 28 -17.48 -17.06 17.20
CA CYS A 28 -18.06 -17.46 15.93
C CYS A 28 -18.61 -16.24 15.19
N TYR A 29 -18.37 -16.19 13.88
CA TYR A 29 -18.54 -14.99 13.05
C TYR A 29 -19.31 -15.31 11.77
N GLU A 30 -20.14 -14.39 11.29
CA GLU A 30 -20.72 -14.50 9.95
C GLU A 30 -19.68 -14.18 8.85
N MET A 31 -18.70 -13.33 9.18
CA MET A 31 -17.59 -13.01 8.31
C MET A 31 -16.53 -14.11 8.34
N PRO A 32 -15.71 -14.25 7.29
CA PRO A 32 -14.56 -15.14 7.32
C PRO A 32 -13.60 -14.79 8.46
N VAL A 33 -13.05 -15.81 9.11
CA VAL A 33 -11.98 -15.64 10.09
C VAL A 33 -10.65 -15.90 9.40
N VAL A 34 -9.70 -14.98 9.58
CA VAL A 34 -8.32 -15.08 9.11
C VAL A 34 -7.39 -15.06 10.30
N ILE A 35 -6.58 -16.10 10.47
CA ILE A 35 -5.57 -16.19 11.51
C ILE A 35 -4.19 -16.04 10.87
N VAL A 36 -3.43 -15.03 11.29
CA VAL A 36 -2.08 -14.76 10.77
C VAL A 36 -1.06 -15.01 11.85
N SER A 37 -0.20 -15.99 11.65
CA SER A 37 0.74 -16.47 12.67
C SER A 37 2.18 -16.26 12.22
N ALA A 38 2.96 -15.50 12.98
CA ALA A 38 4.41 -15.38 12.82
C ALA A 38 5.10 -16.74 13.05
N LEU A 39 6.07 -17.07 12.20
CA LEU A 39 6.77 -18.35 12.22
C LEU A 39 8.24 -18.22 12.60
N ASP A 40 8.95 -17.28 11.98
CA ASP A 40 10.41 -17.15 12.11
C ASP A 40 10.84 -16.14 13.18
N ARG A 41 10.08 -15.06 13.35
CA ARG A 41 10.35 -13.98 14.31
C ARG A 41 9.10 -13.19 14.63
N SER A 42 9.12 -12.43 15.72
CA SER A 42 8.01 -11.56 16.07
C SER A 42 7.85 -10.42 15.06
N PHE A 43 6.62 -9.94 14.86
CA PHE A 43 6.37 -8.69 14.14
C PHE A 43 7.11 -7.54 14.82
N PRO A 44 7.64 -6.58 14.04
CA PRO A 44 8.24 -5.37 14.60
C PRO A 44 7.28 -4.66 15.54
N ASP A 45 7.78 -4.03 16.59
CA ASP A 45 6.97 -3.18 17.48
C ASP A 45 7.51 -1.74 17.47
N PRO A 46 6.83 -0.76 18.09
CA PRO A 46 7.27 0.64 18.11
C PRO A 46 8.67 0.91 18.68
N THR A 47 9.32 -0.09 19.30
CA THR A 47 10.70 -0.04 19.78
C THR A 47 11.72 -0.51 18.74
N CYS A 48 11.29 -0.88 17.52
CA CYS A 48 12.20 -1.30 16.45
C CYS A 48 13.25 -0.21 16.18
N ASN A 49 14.51 -0.62 16.12
CA ASN A 49 15.63 0.29 15.96
C ASN A 49 15.89 0.53 14.47
N GLN A 50 15.41 1.66 13.96
CA GLN A 50 15.64 2.05 12.58
C GLN A 50 17.11 2.45 12.36
N LEU A 51 17.65 2.08 11.19
CA LEU A 51 18.97 2.55 10.76
C LEU A 51 19.01 4.07 10.58
N ARG A 52 20.23 4.62 10.50
CA ARG A 52 20.43 6.05 10.23
C ARG A 52 19.88 6.41 8.85
N TYR A 53 19.12 7.49 8.78
CA TYR A 53 18.50 7.96 7.55
C TYR A 53 19.50 8.26 6.42
N PRO A 54 19.10 8.00 5.15
CA PRO A 54 17.85 7.37 4.75
C PRO A 54 17.94 5.84 4.75
N ALA A 55 16.90 5.18 5.24
CA ALA A 55 16.82 3.73 5.36
C ALA A 55 15.37 3.28 5.30
N ASP A 56 15.16 1.97 5.10
CA ASP A 56 13.84 1.36 5.20
C ASP A 56 13.25 1.56 6.61
N ASP A 57 11.92 1.57 6.69
CA ASP A 57 11.19 1.67 7.94
C ASP A 57 11.12 0.30 8.60
N CYS A 58 11.77 0.12 9.75
CA CYS A 58 11.85 -1.18 10.43
C CYS A 58 10.46 -1.73 10.84
N LEU A 59 9.44 -0.88 10.98
CA LEU A 59 8.08 -1.36 11.23
C LEU A 59 7.50 -2.13 10.04
N LYS A 60 8.01 -1.90 8.83
CA LYS A 60 7.55 -2.54 7.60
C LYS A 60 8.33 -3.80 7.26
N ASP A 61 9.23 -4.26 8.14
CA ASP A 61 9.99 -5.50 7.92
C ASP A 61 9.04 -6.68 7.76
N ALA A 62 9.33 -7.52 6.77
CA ALA A 62 8.53 -8.69 6.47
C ALA A 62 8.86 -9.87 7.39
N VAL A 63 7.84 -10.57 7.85
CA VAL A 63 7.89 -11.74 8.72
C VAL A 63 7.34 -12.94 7.96
N GLN A 64 7.92 -14.13 8.14
CA GLN A 64 7.35 -15.36 7.59
C GLN A 64 6.11 -15.72 8.40
N THR A 65 5.01 -15.96 7.72
CA THR A 65 3.71 -16.20 8.33
C THR A 65 3.02 -17.44 7.79
N ARG A 66 2.24 -18.08 8.65
CA ARG A 66 1.16 -18.98 8.25
C ARG A 66 -0.14 -18.19 8.24
N VAL A 67 -0.97 -18.40 7.22
CA VAL A 67 -2.33 -17.83 7.15
C VAL A 67 -3.33 -18.96 7.15
N GLU A 68 -4.21 -19.00 8.14
CA GLU A 68 -5.32 -19.96 8.23
C GLU A 68 -6.63 -19.22 7.98
N VAL A 69 -7.56 -19.87 7.28
CA VAL A 69 -8.86 -19.31 6.91
C VAL A 69 -9.98 -20.24 7.37
N ILE A 70 -11.07 -19.65 7.84
CA ILE A 70 -12.33 -20.32 8.16
C ILE A 70 -13.45 -19.53 7.46
N ASP A 71 -14.04 -20.13 6.43
CA ASP A 71 -15.08 -19.55 5.58
C ASP A 71 -16.03 -20.65 5.08
N ASN A 72 -17.02 -21.03 5.88
CA ASN A 72 -17.85 -22.23 5.67
C ASN A 72 -18.84 -22.11 4.50
N GLY A 73 -19.11 -20.91 3.97
CA GLY A 73 -19.85 -20.66 2.72
C GLY A 73 -21.35 -21.06 2.69
N ASP A 74 -21.82 -21.88 3.63
CA ASP A 74 -23.16 -22.48 3.69
C ASP A 74 -24.09 -21.84 4.75
N GLY A 75 -23.73 -20.64 5.21
CA GLY A 75 -24.44 -19.94 6.29
C GLY A 75 -24.09 -20.44 7.69
N LYS A 76 -23.24 -21.46 7.85
CA LYS A 76 -22.65 -21.78 9.15
C LYS A 76 -21.69 -20.67 9.57
N LEU A 77 -21.66 -20.41 10.88
CA LEU A 77 -20.71 -19.46 11.45
C LEU A 77 -19.27 -19.96 11.34
N ASN A 78 -18.35 -19.03 11.17
CA ASN A 78 -16.92 -19.24 11.15
C ASN A 78 -16.39 -19.09 12.58
N CYS A 79 -16.13 -20.21 13.26
CA CYS A 79 -15.64 -20.22 14.63
C CYS A 79 -14.12 -20.37 14.67
N ILE A 80 -13.41 -19.66 15.55
CA ILE A 80 -11.94 -19.71 15.62
C ILE A 80 -11.37 -21.13 15.84
N ASN A 81 -12.08 -21.98 16.59
CA ASN A 81 -11.72 -23.36 16.85
C ASN A 81 -12.32 -24.36 15.84
N GLY A 82 -12.97 -23.85 14.79
CA GLY A 82 -13.54 -24.65 13.71
C GLY A 82 -12.49 -25.21 12.75
N GLU A 83 -12.94 -26.05 11.83
CA GLU A 83 -12.11 -26.60 10.76
C GLU A 83 -11.58 -25.47 9.86
N ARG A 84 -10.31 -25.55 9.47
CA ARG A 84 -9.69 -24.59 8.55
C ARG A 84 -10.12 -24.94 7.14
N THR A 85 -10.74 -24.00 6.45
CA THR A 85 -11.13 -24.16 5.04
C THR A 85 -9.95 -23.95 4.09
N ALA A 86 -8.93 -23.20 4.52
CA ALA A 86 -7.65 -23.12 3.83
C ALA A 86 -6.51 -22.83 4.80
N VAL A 87 -5.31 -23.33 4.48
CA VAL A 87 -4.06 -23.03 5.19
C VAL A 87 -2.98 -22.73 4.16
N PHE A 88 -2.35 -21.57 4.31
CA PHE A 88 -1.27 -21.10 3.47
C PHE A 88 0.02 -21.04 4.29
N GLU A 89 0.93 -21.96 4.02
CA GLU A 89 2.26 -21.98 4.62
C GLU A 89 3.20 -21.04 3.86
N HIS A 90 4.26 -20.57 4.53
CA HIS A 90 5.33 -19.78 3.91
C HIS A 90 4.90 -18.48 3.22
N SER A 91 3.77 -17.90 3.66
CA SER A 91 3.43 -16.52 3.30
C SER A 91 4.39 -15.54 3.99
N LYS A 92 4.44 -14.30 3.51
CA LYS A 92 5.14 -13.19 4.17
C LYS A 92 4.15 -12.09 4.49
N SER A 93 4.20 -11.59 5.73
CA SER A 93 3.35 -10.48 6.15
C SER A 93 4.20 -9.32 6.67
N ASN A 94 3.74 -8.09 6.45
CA ASN A 94 4.46 -6.90 6.90
C ASN A 94 3.50 -5.73 7.14
N TYR A 95 3.72 -4.92 8.18
CA TYR A 95 2.92 -3.71 8.36
C TYR A 95 3.10 -2.74 7.20
N ARG A 96 2.05 -1.96 6.93
CA ARG A 96 1.99 -1.06 5.77
C ARG A 96 1.40 0.31 6.10
N GLY A 97 1.50 1.18 5.11
CA GLY A 97 1.05 2.56 5.17
C GLY A 97 2.15 3.52 5.62
N GLN A 98 1.78 4.74 5.95
CA GLN A 98 2.70 5.78 6.43
C GLN A 98 2.24 6.26 7.81
N THR A 99 1.21 7.10 7.85
CA THR A 99 0.62 7.56 9.11
C THR A 99 -0.08 6.43 9.86
N SER A 100 -0.70 5.49 9.14
CA SER A 100 -1.40 4.36 9.75
C SER A 100 -0.50 3.37 10.49
N LEU A 101 0.83 3.42 10.26
CA LEU A 101 1.76 2.63 11.05
C LEU A 101 1.73 3.00 12.54
N PHE A 102 1.25 4.18 12.88
CA PHE A 102 1.21 4.67 14.26
C PHE A 102 -0.16 4.54 14.91
N PHE A 103 -1.10 3.86 14.25
CA PHE A 103 -2.39 3.53 14.85
C PHE A 103 -2.27 2.29 15.72
N ALA A 104 -3.11 2.20 16.76
CA ALA A 104 -3.13 1.03 17.65
C ALA A 104 -3.49 -0.26 16.90
N LYS A 105 -4.29 -0.13 15.84
CA LYS A 105 -4.60 -1.20 14.90
C LYS A 105 -3.79 -1.02 13.63
N HIS A 106 -2.75 -1.83 13.46
CA HIS A 106 -1.97 -1.84 12.24
C HIS A 106 -2.74 -2.46 11.08
N GLN A 107 -2.51 -1.91 9.89
CA GLN A 107 -2.80 -2.62 8.64
C GLN A 107 -1.53 -3.30 8.12
N PHE A 108 -1.69 -4.42 7.42
CA PHE A 108 -0.57 -5.20 6.91
C PHE A 108 -0.83 -5.76 5.51
N ASN A 109 0.23 -6.09 4.79
CA ASN A 109 0.12 -6.91 3.58
C ASN A 109 0.26 -8.38 3.96
N ILE A 110 -0.38 -9.25 3.19
CA ILE A 110 -0.07 -10.68 3.12
C ILE A 110 0.44 -10.94 1.70
N LYS A 111 1.61 -11.58 1.57
CA LYS A 111 2.20 -11.97 0.30
C LYS A 111 2.40 -13.48 0.26
N PHE A 112 1.79 -14.13 -0.71
CA PHE A 112 1.96 -15.55 -1.00
C PHE A 112 3.19 -15.77 -1.90
N PRO A 113 3.80 -16.97 -1.87
CA PRO A 113 4.92 -17.30 -2.75
C PRO A 113 4.50 -17.28 -4.23
N GLU A 114 3.28 -17.77 -4.51
CA GLU A 114 2.69 -17.83 -5.84
C GLU A 114 1.34 -17.11 -5.91
N ASP A 115 0.85 -16.91 -7.13
CA ASP A 115 -0.49 -16.36 -7.37
C ASP A 115 -1.52 -17.27 -6.68
N THR A 116 -2.32 -16.68 -5.80
CA THR A 116 -3.23 -17.42 -4.92
C THR A 116 -4.60 -16.77 -4.94
N SER A 117 -5.66 -17.56 -5.14
CA SER A 117 -7.02 -17.08 -4.85
C SER A 117 -7.24 -17.09 -3.34
N PHE A 118 -7.50 -15.91 -2.78
CA PHE A 118 -7.67 -15.73 -1.34
C PHE A 118 -9.08 -15.23 -1.05
N LEU A 119 -9.86 -16.01 -0.29
CA LEU A 119 -11.25 -15.70 0.08
C LEU A 119 -12.18 -15.37 -1.12
N GLY A 120 -12.00 -16.08 -2.24
CA GLY A 120 -12.80 -15.93 -3.46
C GLY A 120 -12.45 -14.70 -4.31
N MET A 121 -11.37 -13.99 -3.97
CA MET A 121 -10.83 -12.91 -4.78
C MET A 121 -10.03 -13.46 -5.97
N VAL A 122 -9.78 -12.59 -6.94
CA VAL A 122 -8.97 -12.92 -8.12
C VAL A 122 -7.56 -13.29 -7.67
N GLU A 123 -6.94 -14.25 -8.37
CA GLU A 123 -5.60 -14.72 -8.04
C GLU A 123 -4.60 -13.56 -8.03
N ASN A 124 -3.85 -13.43 -6.92
CA ASN A 124 -2.85 -12.40 -6.74
C ASN A 124 -1.74 -12.92 -5.81
N LYS A 125 -0.50 -12.43 -5.98
CA LYS A 125 0.58 -12.73 -5.01
C LYS A 125 0.41 -11.97 -3.72
N ALA A 126 -0.28 -10.84 -3.69
CA ALA A 126 -0.35 -9.99 -2.52
C ALA A 126 -1.74 -9.41 -2.28
N PHE A 127 -2.12 -9.40 -1.01
CA PHE A 127 -3.37 -8.84 -0.51
C PHE A 127 -3.11 -7.85 0.61
N VAL A 128 -4.09 -7.00 0.86
CA VAL A 128 -4.03 -5.96 1.88
C VAL A 128 -5.08 -6.26 2.94
N MET A 129 -4.62 -6.46 4.17
CA MET A 129 -5.48 -6.47 5.35
C MET A 129 -5.57 -5.03 5.85
N ASN A 130 -6.55 -4.28 5.34
CA ASN A 130 -6.79 -2.92 5.79
C ASN A 130 -7.46 -2.96 7.16
N GLY A 131 -6.82 -2.32 8.15
CA GLY A 131 -7.34 -2.08 9.48
C GLY A 131 -7.99 -0.70 9.53
N PRO A 132 -9.30 -0.55 9.28
CA PRO A 132 -10.02 0.72 9.21
C PRO A 132 -10.12 1.44 10.57
N PHE A 133 -9.01 1.91 11.12
CA PHE A 133 -8.96 2.48 12.47
C PHE A 133 -9.65 3.85 12.58
N LEU A 134 -9.53 4.68 11.54
CA LEU A 134 -10.17 6.00 11.43
C LEU A 134 -11.47 6.00 10.62
N ASP A 135 -11.84 4.84 10.06
CA ASP A 135 -13.11 4.69 9.34
C ASP A 135 -14.12 4.00 10.26
N CYS A 136 -14.87 4.80 11.01
CA CYS A 136 -15.86 4.35 11.98
C CYS A 136 -17.00 3.52 11.37
N THR A 137 -17.16 3.53 10.04
CA THR A 137 -18.18 2.74 9.35
C THR A 137 -17.65 1.37 8.93
N LEU A 138 -16.32 1.22 8.80
CA LEU A 138 -15.65 0.10 8.14
C LEU A 138 -16.04 -0.08 6.65
N LEU A 139 -16.74 0.88 6.03
CA LEU A 139 -17.38 0.74 4.72
C LEU A 139 -16.81 1.67 3.65
N ARG A 140 -16.02 2.70 3.98
CA ARG A 140 -15.71 3.76 2.99
C ARG A 140 -14.90 3.27 1.81
N ASN A 141 -13.85 2.48 2.05
CA ASN A 141 -13.12 1.82 0.97
C ASN A 141 -14.00 0.81 0.23
N HIS A 142 -14.85 0.08 0.94
CA HIS A 142 -15.76 -0.90 0.34
C HIS A 142 -16.73 -0.23 -0.66
N LEU A 143 -17.34 0.89 -0.26
CA LEU A 143 -18.19 1.72 -1.11
C LEU A 143 -17.42 2.33 -2.27
N ALA A 144 -16.24 2.92 -2.02
CA ALA A 144 -15.43 3.54 -3.06
C ALA A 144 -15.13 2.57 -4.21
N HIS A 145 -14.68 1.36 -3.88
CA HIS A 145 -14.35 0.36 -4.88
C HIS A 145 -15.59 -0.19 -5.59
N TRP A 146 -16.74 -0.32 -4.91
CA TRP A 146 -18.00 -0.70 -5.54
C TRP A 146 -18.47 0.37 -6.55
N LEU A 147 -18.50 1.64 -6.15
CA LEU A 147 -18.87 2.76 -7.03
C LEU A 147 -17.98 2.83 -8.27
N TYR A 148 -16.66 2.67 -8.11
CA TYR A 148 -15.77 2.75 -9.27
C TYR A 148 -15.95 1.55 -10.20
N ARG A 149 -16.14 0.32 -9.67
CA ARG A 149 -16.46 -0.85 -10.49
C ARG A 149 -17.78 -0.72 -11.23
N SER A 150 -18.79 -0.08 -10.64
CA SER A 150 -20.09 0.08 -11.29
C SER A 150 -20.04 0.99 -12.53
N THR A 151 -18.97 1.77 -12.71
CA THR A 151 -18.70 2.50 -13.97
C THR A 151 -18.24 1.59 -15.12
N GLY A 152 -18.03 0.30 -14.87
CA GLY A 152 -17.42 -0.65 -15.81
C GLY A 152 -15.89 -0.67 -15.77
N ARG A 153 -15.26 0.16 -14.93
CA ARG A 153 -13.80 0.21 -14.77
C ARG A 153 -13.29 -0.76 -13.71
N TYR A 154 -12.03 -1.16 -13.86
CA TYR A 154 -11.37 -1.98 -12.86
C TYR A 154 -11.14 -1.20 -11.54
N SER A 155 -11.49 -1.85 -10.43
CA SER A 155 -11.10 -1.47 -9.06
C SER A 155 -11.02 -2.73 -8.22
N VAL A 156 -10.13 -2.75 -7.23
CA VAL A 156 -9.88 -3.95 -6.41
C VAL A 156 -11.15 -4.44 -5.71
N LYS A 157 -11.34 -5.76 -5.65
CA LYS A 157 -12.39 -6.37 -4.83
C LYS A 157 -12.05 -6.21 -3.36
N THR A 158 -13.10 -6.19 -2.53
CA THR A 158 -12.97 -6.04 -1.09
C THR A 158 -13.93 -6.96 -0.35
N ARG A 159 -13.56 -7.41 0.84
CA ARG A 159 -14.37 -8.31 1.69
C ARG A 159 -14.06 -8.06 3.17
N HIS A 160 -15.09 -7.92 4.01
CA HIS A 160 -14.87 -7.84 5.46
C HIS A 160 -14.42 -9.18 6.02
N THR A 161 -13.46 -9.14 6.94
CA THR A 161 -12.91 -10.32 7.61
C THR A 161 -12.71 -10.03 9.09
N VAL A 162 -12.77 -11.08 9.90
CA VAL A 162 -12.35 -11.02 11.30
C VAL A 162 -10.93 -11.56 11.39
N VAL A 163 -10.05 -10.81 12.04
CA VAL A 163 -8.61 -11.15 12.09
C VAL A 163 -8.19 -11.51 13.49
N TYR A 164 -7.46 -12.61 13.59
CA TYR A 164 -6.67 -12.97 14.75
C TYR A 164 -5.20 -13.03 14.37
N MET A 165 -4.31 -12.64 15.28
CA MET A 165 -2.87 -12.62 15.03
C MET A 165 -2.08 -13.31 16.12
N ARG A 166 -1.06 -14.07 15.72
CA ARG A 166 0.09 -14.41 16.58
C ARG A 166 1.25 -13.57 16.08
N THR A 167 1.49 -12.45 16.75
CA THR A 167 2.57 -11.53 16.40
C THR A 167 3.93 -12.03 16.88
N ASP A 168 3.97 -13.02 17.77
CA ASP A 168 5.19 -13.64 18.29
C ASP A 168 5.10 -15.17 18.13
N PRO A 169 6.11 -15.85 17.58
CA PRO A 169 6.13 -17.31 17.46
C PRO A 169 5.92 -18.06 18.80
N ALA A 170 6.22 -17.44 19.94
CA ALA A 170 6.02 -18.00 21.27
C ALA A 170 4.57 -17.91 21.78
N GLN A 171 3.67 -17.20 21.09
CA GLN A 171 2.27 -17.09 21.51
C GLN A 171 1.50 -18.40 21.27
N GLU A 172 1.00 -19.00 22.36
CA GLU A 172 0.19 -20.23 22.33
C GLU A 172 -1.24 -20.02 21.83
N ASN A 173 -1.85 -18.85 22.05
CA ASN A 173 -3.18 -18.49 21.55
C ASN A 173 -3.15 -17.22 20.68
N PRO A 174 -3.91 -17.19 19.56
CA PRO A 174 -3.93 -16.04 18.69
C PRO A 174 -4.80 -14.94 19.32
N GLN A 175 -4.41 -13.68 19.14
CA GLN A 175 -5.08 -12.53 19.74
C GLN A 175 -6.05 -11.89 18.75
N TYR A 176 -7.24 -11.52 19.24
CA TYR A 176 -8.23 -10.80 18.43
C TYR A 176 -7.66 -9.45 17.98
N SER A 177 -7.72 -9.19 16.68
CA SER A 177 -7.21 -7.94 16.08
C SER A 177 -8.32 -7.05 15.52
N GLY A 178 -9.57 -7.52 15.52
CA GLY A 178 -10.74 -6.77 15.06
C GLY A 178 -11.24 -7.14 13.67
N ILE A 179 -12.15 -6.30 13.17
CA ILE A 179 -12.72 -6.42 11.83
C ILE A 179 -11.82 -5.67 10.84
N PHE A 180 -11.35 -6.36 9.80
CA PHE A 180 -10.56 -5.80 8.71
C PHE A 180 -11.38 -5.75 7.43
N LEU A 181 -10.94 -4.91 6.50
CA LEU A 181 -11.35 -4.99 5.10
C LEU A 181 -10.19 -5.61 4.33
N LEU A 182 -10.38 -6.82 3.82
CA LEU A 182 -9.47 -7.42 2.85
C LEU A 182 -9.63 -6.71 1.51
N LEU A 183 -8.51 -6.37 0.86
CA LEU A 183 -8.47 -5.86 -0.51
C LEU A 183 -7.45 -6.64 -1.33
N GLU A 184 -7.73 -6.84 -2.62
CA GLU A 184 -6.70 -7.18 -3.60
C GLU A 184 -5.65 -6.06 -3.62
N LYS A 185 -4.37 -6.40 -3.80
CA LYS A 185 -3.36 -5.37 -4.08
C LYS A 185 -3.42 -5.04 -5.58
N PRO A 186 -3.52 -3.75 -5.98
CA PRO A 186 -3.51 -3.40 -7.39
C PRO A 186 -2.24 -3.89 -8.06
N THR A 187 -2.41 -4.68 -9.12
CA THR A 187 -1.34 -5.18 -9.98
C THR A 187 -1.71 -4.92 -11.43
N TYR A 188 -0.72 -5.13 -12.32
CA TYR A 188 -0.83 -4.80 -13.74
C TYR A 188 -0.83 -6.03 -14.64
N ASP A 189 -0.97 -7.21 -14.05
CA ASP A 189 -1.09 -8.49 -14.74
C ASP A 189 -2.45 -8.66 -15.44
N LYS A 190 -2.57 -9.74 -16.21
CA LYS A 190 -3.73 -10.09 -17.03
C LYS A 190 -5.07 -10.17 -16.29
N ASN A 191 -5.05 -10.44 -14.98
CA ASN A 191 -6.24 -10.62 -14.17
C ASN A 191 -6.72 -9.31 -13.52
N HIS A 192 -5.95 -8.22 -13.64
CA HIS A 192 -6.22 -6.93 -13.01
C HIS A 192 -6.25 -5.79 -14.05
N VAL A 193 -5.31 -4.83 -14.03
CA VAL A 193 -5.28 -3.73 -15.03
C VAL A 193 -4.95 -4.26 -16.44
N ASN A 194 -4.28 -5.41 -16.53
CA ASN A 194 -3.93 -6.10 -17.77
C ASN A 194 -3.15 -5.21 -18.76
N LEU A 195 -1.99 -4.73 -18.35
CA LEU A 195 -1.10 -3.93 -19.21
C LEU A 195 -0.23 -4.84 -20.08
N ALA A 196 0.09 -4.38 -21.29
CA ALA A 196 1.15 -4.99 -22.08
C ALA A 196 2.45 -5.04 -21.26
N SER A 197 3.04 -6.23 -21.16
CA SER A 197 4.34 -6.38 -20.50
C SER A 197 5.42 -5.60 -21.25
N ILE A 198 6.39 -5.09 -20.48
CA ILE A 198 7.57 -4.41 -21.01
C ILE A 198 8.77 -4.65 -20.09
N ASP A 199 9.90 -4.98 -20.71
CA ASP A 199 11.20 -5.10 -20.06
C ASP A 199 12.33 -4.62 -20.98
N ALA A 200 13.54 -4.54 -20.43
CA ALA A 200 14.74 -4.15 -21.16
C ALA A 200 15.04 -5.01 -22.40
N THR A 201 14.72 -6.31 -22.36
CA THR A 201 15.02 -7.25 -23.43
C THR A 201 14.15 -6.97 -24.65
N CYS A 202 12.82 -6.91 -24.48
CA CYS A 202 11.93 -6.59 -25.59
C CYS A 202 12.08 -5.14 -26.06
N ALA A 203 12.37 -4.18 -25.15
CA ALA A 203 12.68 -2.80 -25.53
C ALA A 203 13.95 -2.68 -26.40
N ALA A 204 14.97 -3.49 -26.12
CA ALA A 204 16.19 -3.50 -26.93
C ALA A 204 15.97 -4.09 -28.33
N ARG A 205 15.06 -5.05 -28.48
CA ARG A 205 14.70 -5.67 -29.77
C ARG A 205 13.74 -4.81 -30.59
N ASN A 206 12.78 -4.17 -29.93
CA ASN A 206 11.81 -3.31 -30.58
C ASN A 206 11.55 -2.05 -29.73
N PRO A 207 12.30 -0.95 -29.94
CA PRO A 207 12.16 0.28 -29.15
C PRO A 207 10.74 0.89 -29.14
N LYS A 208 9.88 0.59 -30.13
CA LYS A 208 8.50 1.09 -30.18
C LYS A 208 7.66 0.61 -28.99
N VAL A 209 8.01 -0.51 -28.38
CA VAL A 209 7.32 -1.04 -27.18
C VAL A 209 7.36 -0.08 -25.99
N MET A 210 8.32 0.86 -25.96
CA MET A 210 8.42 1.82 -24.86
C MET A 210 7.25 2.81 -24.81
N ASN A 211 6.39 2.90 -25.82
CA ASN A 211 5.24 3.81 -25.79
C ASN A 211 4.09 3.37 -24.86
N GLY A 212 4.19 2.22 -24.19
CA GLY A 212 3.19 1.74 -23.24
C GLY A 212 3.60 0.46 -22.52
N GLY A 213 2.80 0.03 -21.54
CA GLY A 213 3.17 -0.96 -20.53
C GLY A 213 3.63 -0.34 -19.20
N TRP A 214 3.33 0.95 -19.01
CA TRP A 214 3.79 1.74 -17.87
C TRP A 214 2.66 2.02 -16.89
N ALA A 215 2.98 2.03 -15.61
CA ALA A 215 2.09 2.54 -14.58
C ALA A 215 2.86 3.27 -13.49
N TRP A 216 2.23 4.29 -12.92
CA TRP A 216 2.80 5.11 -11.87
C TRP A 216 1.72 5.63 -10.93
N SER A 217 2.14 6.13 -9.78
CA SER A 217 1.28 6.86 -8.86
C SER A 217 1.86 8.22 -8.49
N ASN A 218 0.98 9.15 -8.13
CA ASN A 218 1.35 10.36 -7.41
C ASN A 218 1.14 10.05 -5.93
N ASP A 219 2.24 9.89 -5.20
CA ASP A 219 2.26 9.63 -3.77
C ASP A 219 3.60 10.14 -3.22
N PRO A 220 3.70 10.60 -1.96
CA PRO A 220 4.97 11.01 -1.40
C PRO A 220 5.94 9.81 -1.43
N PRO A 221 7.09 9.90 -2.13
CA PRO A 221 8.00 8.78 -2.24
C PRO A 221 8.50 8.34 -0.86
N SER A 222 8.65 7.03 -0.67
CA SER A 222 9.38 6.46 0.47
C SER A 222 10.85 6.25 0.10
N TYR A 223 11.68 5.94 1.09
CA TYR A 223 13.02 5.45 0.80
C TYR A 223 12.95 4.23 -0.14
N GLY A 224 13.83 4.19 -1.13
CA GLY A 224 13.89 3.10 -2.11
C GLY A 224 12.77 3.09 -3.14
N SER A 225 11.73 3.93 -3.02
CA SER A 225 10.72 4.10 -4.06
C SER A 225 11.37 4.50 -5.37
N TYR A 226 11.00 3.81 -6.45
CA TYR A 226 11.51 4.08 -7.78
C TYR A 226 10.68 5.20 -8.41
N SER A 227 11.28 6.35 -8.68
CA SER A 227 10.60 7.57 -9.07
C SER A 227 11.40 8.28 -10.17
N PRO A 228 10.83 8.64 -11.33
CA PRO A 228 11.57 9.23 -12.45
C PRO A 228 12.25 10.55 -12.09
N ASN A 229 13.48 10.75 -12.59
CA ASN A 229 14.17 12.04 -12.49
C ASN A 229 13.77 12.95 -13.65
N MET A 230 12.53 13.42 -13.62
CA MET A 230 11.89 14.21 -14.69
C MET A 230 12.69 15.48 -15.04
N VAL A 231 12.64 15.90 -16.30
CA VAL A 231 13.07 17.25 -16.68
C VAL A 231 12.16 18.27 -16.00
N ILE A 232 12.74 19.16 -15.19
CA ILE A 232 12.01 20.28 -14.59
C ILE A 232 12.12 21.48 -15.53
N ASP A 233 11.03 21.74 -16.26
CA ASP A 233 10.82 22.90 -17.12
C ASP A 233 9.49 23.60 -16.76
N GLN A 234 9.11 24.65 -17.48
CA GLN A 234 7.86 25.38 -17.21
C GLN A 234 6.60 24.50 -17.29
N TYR A 235 6.61 23.47 -18.15
CA TYR A 235 5.48 22.57 -18.34
C TYR A 235 5.34 21.60 -17.16
N GLN A 236 6.45 20.97 -16.77
CA GLN A 236 6.52 20.09 -15.61
C GLN A 236 6.23 20.85 -14.31
N ASN A 237 6.70 22.10 -14.17
CA ASN A 237 6.42 22.91 -12.99
C ASN A 237 4.93 23.25 -12.88
N GLU A 238 4.27 23.60 -13.98
CA GLU A 238 2.87 24.01 -13.94
C GLU A 238 1.91 22.82 -13.77
N PHE A 239 2.09 21.77 -14.56
CA PHE A 239 1.14 20.65 -14.64
C PHE A 239 1.61 19.39 -13.95
N GLY A 240 2.92 19.19 -13.82
CA GLY A 240 3.51 18.16 -12.97
C GLY A 240 3.76 18.65 -11.53
N MET A 241 3.53 19.94 -11.23
CA MET A 241 3.76 20.60 -9.93
C MET A 241 5.20 20.44 -9.39
N GLY A 242 6.16 20.17 -10.27
CA GLY A 242 7.53 19.80 -9.87
C GLY A 242 7.62 18.48 -9.09
N GLU A 243 6.52 17.73 -8.98
CA GLU A 243 6.48 16.44 -8.30
C GLU A 243 7.02 15.33 -9.23
N ARG A 244 7.49 14.25 -8.61
CA ARG A 244 7.99 13.06 -9.32
C ARG A 244 7.01 11.92 -9.12
N PRO A 245 6.52 11.28 -10.19
CA PRO A 245 5.67 10.11 -10.05
C PRO A 245 6.46 8.94 -9.42
N VAL A 246 5.78 8.01 -8.77
CA VAL A 246 6.36 6.76 -8.27
C VAL A 246 6.01 5.66 -9.26
N LEU A 247 7.03 5.04 -9.86
CA LEU A 247 6.83 3.99 -10.84
C LEU A 247 6.29 2.72 -10.16
N ALA A 248 5.16 2.25 -10.66
CA ALA A 248 4.49 1.04 -10.19
C ALA A 248 4.68 -0.15 -11.16
N HIS A 249 4.83 0.13 -12.46
CA HIS A 249 5.14 -0.87 -13.48
C HIS A 249 5.90 -0.27 -14.68
N PRO A 250 6.88 -0.98 -15.27
CA PRO A 250 7.45 -2.24 -14.78
C PRO A 250 8.33 -1.98 -13.54
N SER A 251 8.86 -3.04 -12.91
CA SER A 251 9.72 -2.85 -11.73
C SER A 251 11.02 -2.15 -12.09
N GLY A 252 11.60 -1.38 -11.16
CA GLY A 252 12.85 -0.66 -11.42
C GLY A 252 14.02 -1.56 -11.85
N SER A 253 14.02 -2.84 -11.47
CA SER A 253 15.06 -3.81 -11.83
C SER A 253 14.92 -4.36 -13.25
N SER A 254 13.75 -4.27 -13.89
CA SER A 254 13.56 -4.72 -15.28
C SER A 254 13.81 -3.61 -16.31
N LEU A 255 14.07 -2.38 -15.84
CA LEU A 255 14.35 -1.23 -16.70
C LEU A 255 15.80 -1.18 -17.16
N SER A 256 16.01 -0.70 -18.39
CA SER A 256 17.31 -0.25 -18.88
C SER A 256 17.44 1.27 -18.85
N GLN A 257 18.63 1.81 -19.12
CA GLN A 257 18.81 3.26 -19.25
C GLN A 257 18.02 3.82 -20.43
N GLN A 258 17.94 3.08 -21.53
CA GLN A 258 17.10 3.42 -22.68
C GLN A 258 15.64 3.67 -22.30
N MET A 259 15.07 2.77 -21.50
CA MET A 259 13.68 2.87 -21.07
C MET A 259 13.45 4.08 -20.15
N ARG A 260 14.39 4.36 -19.25
CA ARG A 260 14.33 5.52 -18.36
C ARG A 260 14.41 6.83 -19.15
N ASP A 261 15.36 6.92 -20.07
CA ASP A 261 15.54 8.09 -20.92
C ASP A 261 14.30 8.33 -21.78
N TYR A 262 13.71 7.28 -22.36
CA TYR A 262 12.45 7.37 -23.09
C TYR A 262 11.34 8.00 -22.24
N PHE A 263 11.18 7.55 -20.98
CA PHE A 263 10.12 8.02 -20.11
C PHE A 263 10.24 9.52 -19.78
N VAL A 264 11.47 10.01 -19.50
CA VAL A 264 11.71 11.39 -19.03
C VAL A 264 12.03 12.37 -20.15
N ASN A 265 12.31 11.89 -21.36
CA ASN A 265 12.62 12.73 -22.51
C ASN A 265 11.40 13.57 -22.93
N THR A 266 11.62 14.83 -23.27
CA THR A 266 10.57 15.81 -23.57
C THR A 266 9.90 15.62 -24.93
N GLU A 267 10.55 14.89 -25.85
CA GLU A 267 10.11 14.60 -27.21
C GLU A 267 9.45 13.23 -27.32
N THR A 268 9.84 12.26 -26.48
CA THR A 268 9.33 10.87 -26.56
C THR A 268 8.53 10.43 -25.34
N GLY A 269 8.77 11.01 -24.17
CA GLY A 269 8.07 10.69 -22.94
C GLY A 269 6.62 11.16 -22.97
N PHE A 270 5.69 10.27 -22.65
CA PHE A 270 4.26 10.57 -22.71
C PHE A 270 3.82 11.59 -21.65
N LEU A 271 4.40 11.59 -20.45
CA LEU A 271 4.11 12.61 -19.42
C LEU A 271 4.63 14.00 -19.81
N PRO A 272 5.92 14.18 -20.19
CA PRO A 272 6.43 15.47 -20.67
C PRO A 272 5.67 16.03 -21.89
N GLN A 273 5.27 15.17 -22.83
CA GLN A 273 4.45 15.57 -23.98
C GLN A 273 3.05 15.98 -23.54
N MET A 274 2.45 15.26 -22.60
CA MET A 274 1.14 15.59 -22.07
C MET A 274 1.14 17.02 -21.49
N TYR A 275 2.10 17.34 -20.61
CA TYR A 275 2.18 18.67 -20.01
C TYR A 275 2.36 19.80 -21.04
N ARG A 276 3.04 19.53 -22.16
CA ARG A 276 3.16 20.49 -23.28
C ARG A 276 1.84 20.72 -24.00
N VAL A 277 1.02 19.69 -24.17
CA VAL A 277 -0.32 19.81 -24.77
C VAL A 277 -1.24 20.63 -23.87
N LEU A 278 -1.21 20.40 -22.55
CA LEU A 278 -1.98 21.24 -21.61
C LEU A 278 -1.57 22.71 -21.67
N TRP A 279 -0.29 22.98 -21.93
CA TRP A 279 0.19 24.34 -22.09
C TRP A 279 -0.25 24.95 -23.42
N ASN A 280 0.10 24.32 -24.54
CA ASN A 280 0.08 24.94 -25.86
C ASN A 280 -1.24 24.73 -26.64
N ASN A 281 -2.02 23.68 -26.33
CA ASN A 281 -3.02 23.15 -27.26
C ASN A 281 -4.46 23.18 -26.70
N MET A 282 -4.78 24.10 -25.79
CA MET A 282 -6.16 24.19 -25.26
C MET A 282 -7.18 24.70 -26.27
N THR A 283 -6.75 25.37 -27.33
CA THR A 283 -7.60 25.78 -28.46
C THR A 283 -7.75 24.68 -29.53
N ALA A 284 -7.07 23.54 -29.36
CA ALA A 284 -7.17 22.38 -30.24
C ALA A 284 -8.00 21.26 -29.56
N PRO A 285 -9.34 21.28 -29.69
CA PRO A 285 -10.27 20.48 -28.89
C PRO A 285 -10.17 18.96 -29.13
N LEU A 286 -9.40 18.51 -30.13
CA LEU A 286 -9.23 17.08 -30.45
C LEU A 286 -7.81 16.57 -30.15
N GLU A 287 -6.94 17.41 -29.60
CA GLU A 287 -5.57 17.02 -29.32
C GLU A 287 -5.48 16.21 -28.02
N LEU A 288 -6.21 16.62 -26.97
CA LEU A 288 -6.08 16.03 -25.63
C LEU A 288 -6.37 14.52 -25.61
N GLN A 289 -7.38 14.07 -26.37
CA GLN A 289 -7.77 12.65 -26.45
C GLN A 289 -6.69 11.75 -27.08
N LYS A 290 -5.68 12.31 -27.77
CA LYS A 290 -4.54 11.54 -28.27
C LYS A 290 -3.56 11.16 -27.15
N HIS A 291 -3.59 11.91 -26.05
CA HIS A 291 -2.68 11.74 -24.91
C HIS A 291 -3.38 11.11 -23.70
N LEU A 292 -4.67 11.41 -23.49
CA LEU A 292 -5.46 10.94 -22.36
C LEU A 292 -6.72 10.17 -22.79
N ASP A 293 -7.04 9.10 -22.07
CA ASP A 293 -8.34 8.44 -22.15
C ASP A 293 -9.36 9.30 -21.39
N LEU A 294 -10.04 10.19 -22.12
CA LEU A 294 -10.94 11.19 -21.49
C LEU A 294 -12.06 10.54 -20.66
N GLY A 295 -12.51 9.33 -21.03
CA GLY A 295 -13.51 8.58 -20.25
C GLY A 295 -12.98 8.21 -18.86
N SER A 296 -11.73 7.73 -18.76
CA SER A 296 -11.11 7.36 -17.49
C SER A 296 -10.92 8.57 -16.58
N PHE A 297 -10.54 9.71 -17.15
CA PHE A 297 -10.42 10.96 -16.42
C PHE A 297 -11.78 11.47 -15.95
N ALA A 298 -12.83 11.33 -16.76
CA ALA A 298 -14.19 11.68 -16.35
C ALA A 298 -14.69 10.82 -15.18
N ASP A 299 -14.60 9.49 -15.29
CA ASP A 299 -15.01 8.57 -14.22
C ASP A 299 -14.20 8.78 -12.93
N TYR A 300 -12.88 8.98 -13.04
CA TYR A 300 -12.00 9.26 -11.89
C TYR A 300 -12.34 10.59 -11.21
N LEU A 301 -12.56 11.65 -12.01
CA LEU A 301 -12.93 12.97 -11.49
C LEU A 301 -14.28 12.91 -10.77
N LEU A 302 -15.31 12.31 -11.38
CA LEU A 302 -16.64 12.22 -10.79
C LEU A 302 -16.62 11.42 -9.49
N HIS A 303 -15.92 10.29 -9.47
CA HIS A 303 -15.76 9.47 -8.26
C HIS A 303 -15.06 10.26 -7.14
N THR A 304 -13.99 10.99 -7.48
CA THR A 304 -13.24 11.81 -6.53
C THR A 304 -14.10 12.95 -5.99
N GLU A 305 -14.77 13.71 -6.86
CA GLU A 305 -15.65 14.83 -6.49
C GLU A 305 -16.82 14.38 -5.60
N MET A 306 -17.44 13.24 -5.90
CA MET A 306 -18.53 12.68 -5.10
C MET A 306 -18.05 12.19 -3.73
N SER A 307 -16.80 11.72 -3.65
CA SER A 307 -16.22 11.20 -2.42
C SER A 307 -15.75 12.28 -1.43
N LEU A 308 -15.52 13.50 -1.93
CA LEU A 308 -14.82 14.57 -1.21
C LEU A 308 -13.40 14.20 -0.74
N ASN A 309 -12.78 13.17 -1.33
CA ASN A 309 -11.42 12.75 -1.02
C ASN A 309 -10.40 13.67 -1.70
N VAL A 310 -9.89 14.65 -0.97
CA VAL A 310 -8.87 15.60 -1.48
C VAL A 310 -7.52 14.97 -1.78
N ASP A 311 -7.21 13.84 -1.15
CA ASP A 311 -5.93 13.17 -1.38
C ASP A 311 -5.90 12.59 -2.80
N ALA A 312 -7.02 12.04 -3.30
CA ALA A 312 -7.11 11.37 -4.60
C ALA A 312 -6.71 12.22 -5.83
N TYR A 313 -6.54 13.54 -5.73
CA TYR A 313 -5.98 14.35 -6.83
C TYR A 313 -4.45 14.45 -6.87
N ARG A 314 -3.76 14.12 -5.77
CA ARG A 314 -2.30 14.30 -5.63
C ARG A 314 -1.57 13.23 -4.80
N ARG A 315 -2.31 12.34 -4.15
CA ARG A 315 -1.85 11.29 -3.23
C ARG A 315 -2.74 10.07 -3.44
N SER A 316 -2.15 8.87 -3.43
CA SER A 316 -2.90 7.65 -3.78
C SER A 316 -3.56 7.72 -5.17
N THR A 317 -3.04 8.55 -6.07
CA THR A 317 -3.55 8.73 -7.44
C THR A 317 -2.75 7.82 -8.37
N PHE A 318 -3.40 6.89 -9.05
CA PHE A 318 -2.73 5.96 -9.97
C PHE A 318 -3.05 6.31 -11.41
N PHE A 319 -2.08 6.08 -12.29
CA PHE A 319 -2.20 6.22 -13.72
C PHE A 319 -1.49 5.07 -14.41
N PHE A 320 -1.92 4.79 -15.64
CA PHE A 320 -1.22 3.84 -16.48
C PHE A 320 -1.32 4.24 -17.95
N LYS A 321 -0.40 3.73 -18.76
CA LYS A 321 -0.44 3.85 -20.20
C LYS A 321 -0.18 2.48 -20.80
N ASP A 322 -1.18 1.94 -21.48
CA ASP A 322 -1.00 0.71 -22.24
C ASP A 322 -0.36 1.00 -23.61
N ARG A 323 0.18 -0.04 -24.24
CA ARG A 323 0.84 0.01 -25.55
C ARG A 323 -0.09 0.62 -26.59
N ASP A 324 0.39 1.63 -27.31
CA ASP A 324 -0.36 2.34 -28.36
C ASP A 324 -1.70 2.97 -27.89
N GLN A 325 -1.93 3.12 -26.58
CA GLN A 325 -3.15 3.68 -26.02
C GLN A 325 -2.88 4.96 -25.21
N PRO A 326 -3.85 5.88 -25.08
CA PRO A 326 -3.72 7.06 -24.21
C PRO A 326 -3.50 6.71 -22.73
N ILE A 327 -3.02 7.69 -21.96
CA ILE A 327 -2.88 7.58 -20.50
C ILE A 327 -4.26 7.47 -19.88
N ASN A 328 -4.44 6.52 -18.98
CA ASN A 328 -5.66 6.29 -18.23
C ASN A 328 -5.47 6.72 -16.76
N ALA A 329 -6.54 7.26 -16.15
CA ALA A 329 -6.62 7.51 -14.72
C ALA A 329 -7.19 6.31 -13.97
N GLY A 330 -6.60 6.01 -12.81
CA GLY A 330 -6.95 4.89 -11.95
C GLY A 330 -5.95 3.72 -12.00
N PRO A 331 -6.24 2.61 -11.31
CA PRO A 331 -7.44 2.40 -10.47
C PRO A 331 -7.49 3.33 -9.24
N VAL A 332 -8.69 3.57 -8.71
CA VAL A 332 -8.88 4.37 -7.49
C VAL A 332 -8.33 3.63 -6.24
N TRP A 333 -7.85 4.39 -5.25
CA TRP A 333 -7.27 3.85 -4.03
C TRP A 333 -7.43 4.79 -2.81
N ASP A 334 -7.49 4.20 -1.61
CA ASP A 334 -7.41 4.86 -0.29
C ASP A 334 -8.48 5.95 0.00
N PHE A 335 -9.70 5.50 0.30
CA PHE A 335 -10.89 6.34 0.55
C PHE A 335 -11.36 6.29 2.02
N ASN A 336 -10.47 5.99 2.96
CA ASN A 336 -10.83 6.02 4.39
C ASN A 336 -11.21 7.44 4.88
N LEU A 337 -10.69 8.49 4.25
CA LEU A 337 -10.99 9.91 4.53
C LEU A 337 -12.01 10.52 3.54
N ALA A 338 -12.98 9.73 3.09
CA ALA A 338 -14.02 10.12 2.14
C ALA A 338 -15.44 10.02 2.76
N TYR A 339 -16.46 10.44 2.00
CA TYR A 339 -17.89 10.22 2.32
C TYR A 339 -18.26 10.63 3.75
N GLY A 340 -18.17 11.93 4.04
CA GLY A 340 -18.43 12.46 5.37
C GLY A 340 -17.25 12.36 6.36
N ASN A 341 -16.09 11.83 5.94
CA ASN A 341 -14.86 11.83 6.75
C ASN A 341 -13.78 12.77 6.18
N GLY A 342 -12.71 12.96 6.95
CA GLY A 342 -11.57 13.77 6.56
C GLY A 342 -11.77 15.27 6.71
N ALA A 343 -10.78 16.04 6.26
CA ALA A 343 -10.74 17.49 6.45
C ALA A 343 -11.78 18.27 5.61
N ARG A 344 -12.30 17.66 4.54
CA ARG A 344 -13.21 18.30 3.58
C ARG A 344 -14.62 17.71 3.54
N ARG A 345 -15.01 16.97 4.58
CA ARG A 345 -16.32 16.32 4.69
C ARG A 345 -17.54 17.24 4.50
N HIS A 346 -17.41 18.56 4.70
CA HIS A 346 -18.48 19.54 4.48
C HIS A 346 -18.14 20.58 3.40
N PHE A 347 -17.21 20.26 2.51
CA PHE A 347 -16.78 21.21 1.48
C PHE A 347 -17.87 21.40 0.42
N LYS A 348 -18.31 22.66 0.22
CA LYS A 348 -19.44 23.03 -0.64
C LYS A 348 -19.01 23.66 -1.97
N ASP A 349 -17.94 23.14 -2.56
CA ASP A 349 -17.45 23.55 -3.88
C ASP A 349 -16.84 22.33 -4.62
N TRP A 350 -16.43 22.52 -5.86
CA TRP A 350 -15.64 21.56 -6.62
C TRP A 350 -14.21 21.51 -6.07
N ILE A 351 -13.64 20.30 -5.94
CA ILE A 351 -12.29 20.11 -5.37
C ILE A 351 -11.21 20.34 -6.44
N TYR A 352 -11.44 19.86 -7.68
CA TYR A 352 -10.49 19.91 -8.78
C TYR A 352 -9.87 21.30 -9.07
N PRO A 353 -10.53 22.46 -8.88
CA PRO A 353 -9.94 23.77 -9.22
C PRO A 353 -8.70 24.13 -8.41
N GLN A 354 -8.42 23.42 -7.32
CA GLN A 354 -7.23 23.63 -6.49
C GLN A 354 -5.98 22.89 -7.02
N TYR A 355 -6.16 22.01 -8.01
CA TYR A 355 -5.10 21.19 -8.60
C TYR A 355 -4.91 21.65 -10.04
N THR A 356 -3.82 22.37 -10.33
CA THR A 356 -3.55 23.01 -11.63
C THR A 356 -3.77 22.07 -12.82
N TYR A 357 -3.29 20.82 -12.71
CA TYR A 357 -3.50 19.77 -13.70
C TYR A 357 -4.98 19.49 -13.99
N TRP A 358 -5.76 19.15 -12.95
CA TRP A 358 -7.19 18.82 -13.10
C TRP A 358 -8.06 20.04 -13.44
N LYS A 359 -7.72 21.20 -12.89
CA LYS A 359 -8.28 22.49 -13.26
C LYS A 359 -8.13 22.76 -14.75
N ARG A 360 -6.93 22.59 -15.30
CA ARG A 360 -6.65 22.79 -16.72
C ARG A 360 -7.42 21.79 -17.59
N LEU A 361 -7.49 20.53 -17.18
CA LEU A 361 -8.27 19.50 -17.89
C LEU A 361 -9.76 19.88 -18.01
N MET A 362 -10.37 20.40 -16.95
CA MET A 362 -11.77 20.85 -16.98
C MET A 362 -12.02 22.12 -17.79
N CYS A 363 -10.99 22.78 -18.30
CA CYS A 363 -11.10 23.84 -19.29
C CYS A 363 -11.24 23.30 -20.74
N HIS A 364 -11.09 21.99 -20.94
CA HIS A 364 -11.22 21.35 -22.24
C HIS A 364 -12.68 20.95 -22.52
N SER A 365 -13.21 21.34 -23.67
CA SER A 365 -14.64 21.21 -23.99
C SER A 365 -15.13 19.77 -24.05
N GLN A 366 -14.34 18.85 -24.63
CA GLN A 366 -14.69 17.44 -24.65
C GLN A 366 -14.78 16.85 -23.24
N LEU A 367 -13.81 17.13 -22.35
CA LEU A 367 -13.81 16.54 -21.02
C LEU A 367 -14.95 17.09 -20.17
N ALA A 368 -15.20 18.41 -20.21
CA ALA A 368 -16.33 19.01 -19.52
C ALA A 368 -17.66 18.38 -19.96
N SER A 369 -17.85 18.20 -21.27
CA SER A 369 -19.04 17.55 -21.83
C SER A 369 -19.18 16.10 -21.39
N LEU A 370 -18.08 15.34 -21.39
CA LEU A 370 -18.06 13.94 -20.95
C LEU A 370 -18.38 13.81 -19.47
N VAL A 371 -17.84 14.68 -18.61
CA VAL A 371 -18.12 14.70 -17.16
C VAL A 371 -19.61 14.96 -16.90
N ILE A 372 -20.21 15.94 -17.58
CA ILE A 372 -21.64 16.26 -17.42
C ILE A 372 -22.51 15.09 -17.90
N GLN A 373 -22.27 14.59 -19.11
CA GLN A 373 -23.02 13.47 -19.67
C GLN A 373 -22.92 12.25 -18.75
N ARG A 374 -21.70 11.90 -18.34
CA ARG A 374 -21.41 10.70 -17.57
C ARG A 374 -22.03 10.74 -16.19
N TRP A 375 -21.97 11.87 -15.49
CA TRP A 375 -22.62 12.05 -14.20
C TRP A 375 -24.12 11.79 -14.30
N LYS A 376 -24.81 12.45 -15.24
CA LYS A 376 -26.27 12.28 -15.41
C LYS A 376 -26.64 10.85 -15.83
N THR A 377 -25.80 10.17 -16.63
CA THR A 377 -26.01 8.74 -16.94
C THR A 377 -25.86 7.88 -15.69
N LEU A 378 -24.76 8.01 -14.94
CA LEU A 378 -24.52 7.26 -13.69
C LEU A 378 -25.62 7.48 -12.65
N ARG A 379 -26.16 8.70 -12.58
CA ARG A 379 -27.27 9.09 -11.69
C ARG A 379 -28.65 8.67 -12.21
N GLY A 380 -28.75 8.23 -13.47
CA GLY A 380 -30.01 7.76 -14.07
C GLY A 380 -30.97 8.88 -14.49
N THR A 381 -30.44 10.06 -14.80
CA THR A 381 -31.25 11.24 -15.16
C THR A 381 -31.11 11.65 -16.63
N ASN A 382 -30.14 11.10 -17.38
CA ASN A 382 -29.99 11.34 -18.82
C ASN A 382 -30.76 10.30 -19.65
N MET A 383 -32.04 10.55 -19.95
CA MET A 383 -32.89 9.60 -20.68
C MET A 383 -32.39 9.27 -22.09
N GLN A 384 -31.55 10.11 -22.71
CA GLN A 384 -30.91 9.81 -24.00
C GLN A 384 -29.84 8.72 -23.92
N LYS A 385 -29.49 8.27 -22.70
CA LYS A 385 -28.53 7.21 -22.39
C LYS A 385 -29.16 6.12 -21.51
N ALA A 386 -30.48 5.96 -21.56
CA ALA A 386 -31.20 4.96 -20.75
C ALA A 386 -30.84 3.50 -21.09
N ASP A 387 -30.26 3.28 -22.27
CA ASP A 387 -29.73 2.01 -22.77
C ASP A 387 -28.27 1.76 -22.39
N ASP A 388 -27.58 2.74 -21.80
CA ASP A 388 -26.21 2.57 -21.32
C ASP A 388 -26.18 1.58 -20.13
N PRO A 389 -25.29 0.57 -20.13
CA PRO A 389 -25.18 -0.41 -19.04
C PRO A 389 -24.93 0.20 -17.65
N VAL A 390 -24.42 1.43 -17.56
CA VAL A 390 -24.17 2.10 -16.28
C VAL A 390 -25.28 3.07 -15.88
N PHE A 391 -26.40 3.11 -16.60
CA PHE A 391 -27.50 4.02 -16.29
C PHE A 391 -28.03 3.76 -14.87
N GLY A 392 -28.02 4.80 -14.02
CA GLY A 392 -28.58 4.75 -12.66
C GLY A 392 -27.80 3.92 -11.64
N VAL A 393 -26.60 3.42 -11.97
CA VAL A 393 -25.78 2.61 -11.04
C VAL A 393 -25.31 3.37 -9.81
N TRP A 394 -25.32 4.70 -9.85
CA TRP A 394 -25.03 5.59 -8.73
C TRP A 394 -26.28 6.32 -8.23
N SER A 395 -27.49 5.86 -8.54
CA SER A 395 -28.73 6.43 -7.99
C SER A 395 -28.77 6.36 -6.46
N ASP A 396 -29.58 7.22 -5.83
CA ASP A 396 -29.75 7.24 -4.36
C ASP A 396 -30.22 5.87 -3.83
N GLU A 397 -31.08 5.20 -4.59
CA GLU A 397 -31.55 3.85 -4.30
C GLU A 397 -30.41 2.83 -4.39
N ALA A 398 -29.60 2.86 -5.45
CA ALA A 398 -28.48 1.93 -5.62
C ALA A 398 -27.44 2.07 -4.49
N ILE A 399 -27.09 3.31 -4.14
CA ILE A 399 -26.15 3.61 -3.05
C ILE A 399 -26.72 3.14 -1.70
N SER A 400 -27.97 3.48 -1.40
CA SER A 400 -28.61 3.11 -0.14
C SER A 400 -28.74 1.60 0.01
N LYS A 401 -29.17 0.91 -1.05
CA LYS A 401 -29.27 -0.56 -1.09
C LYS A 401 -27.92 -1.23 -0.85
N PHE A 402 -26.86 -0.70 -1.44
CA PHE A 402 -25.50 -1.21 -1.19
C PHE A 402 -25.09 -1.01 0.27
N LEU A 403 -25.29 0.19 0.83
CA LEU A 403 -24.95 0.48 2.23
C LEU A 403 -25.73 -0.38 3.22
N ASP A 404 -27.01 -0.61 2.97
CA ASP A 404 -27.85 -1.48 3.81
C ASP A 404 -27.33 -2.93 3.79
N ALA A 405 -27.06 -3.45 2.59
CA ALA A 405 -26.54 -4.80 2.41
C ALA A 405 -25.15 -4.99 3.05
N SER A 406 -24.24 -4.03 2.87
CA SER A 406 -22.86 -4.11 3.36
C SER A 406 -22.75 -3.83 4.86
N SER A 407 -23.59 -2.98 5.43
CA SER A 407 -23.56 -2.66 6.87
C SER A 407 -24.24 -3.74 7.73
N ALA A 408 -25.22 -4.48 7.21
CA ALA A 408 -26.00 -5.41 8.00
C ALA A 408 -25.17 -6.53 8.69
N PRO A 409 -24.22 -7.22 8.02
CA PRO A 409 -23.36 -8.21 8.68
C PRO A 409 -22.48 -7.59 9.76
N VAL A 410 -21.95 -6.39 9.51
CA VAL A 410 -21.14 -5.65 10.50
C VAL A 410 -21.99 -5.25 11.69
N HIS A 411 -23.21 -4.74 11.48
CA HIS A 411 -24.10 -4.36 12.56
C HIS A 411 -24.48 -5.56 13.44
N ARG A 412 -24.87 -6.68 12.85
CA ARG A 412 -25.16 -7.94 13.59
C ARG A 412 -23.95 -8.41 14.38
N GLN A 413 -22.76 -8.34 13.79
CA GLN A 413 -21.51 -8.67 14.44
C GLN A 413 -21.26 -7.79 15.67
N LEU A 414 -21.35 -6.46 15.53
CA LEU A 414 -21.10 -5.51 16.60
C LEU A 414 -22.16 -5.55 17.71
N SER A 415 -23.38 -6.01 17.42
CA SER A 415 -24.42 -6.23 18.45
C SER A 415 -24.01 -7.30 19.49
N LYS A 416 -23.03 -8.14 19.15
CA LYS A 416 -22.47 -9.19 20.02
C LYS A 416 -21.21 -8.72 20.77
N CYS A 417 -20.76 -7.47 20.57
CA CYS A 417 -19.60 -6.89 21.24
C CYS A 417 -19.79 -6.86 22.77
N ARG A 418 -18.86 -7.47 23.49
CA ARG A 418 -18.89 -7.48 24.96
C ARG A 418 -18.40 -6.16 25.54
N GLY A 419 -18.98 -5.76 26.67
CA GLY A 419 -18.65 -4.48 27.32
C GLY A 419 -19.37 -3.27 26.73
N GLY A 420 -20.21 -3.47 25.70
CA GLY A 420 -21.11 -2.45 25.15
C GLY A 420 -20.45 -1.39 24.27
N ASP A 421 -19.13 -1.20 24.35
CA ASP A 421 -18.39 -0.29 23.46
C ASP A 421 -17.89 -1.02 22.21
N TRP A 422 -18.66 -0.90 21.12
CA TRP A 422 -18.40 -1.50 19.81
C TRP A 422 -17.03 -1.15 19.21
N ARG A 423 -16.34 -0.14 19.74
CA ARG A 423 -15.07 0.39 19.22
C ARG A 423 -13.85 -0.27 19.85
N SER A 424 -14.03 -0.95 20.96
CA SER A 424 -12.94 -1.56 21.75
C SER A 424 -12.24 -2.72 21.03
N ASP A 425 -11.14 -3.19 21.62
CA ASP A 425 -10.34 -4.36 21.21
C ASP A 425 -10.88 -5.71 21.73
N VAL A 426 -12.12 -5.71 22.24
CA VAL A 426 -12.77 -6.90 22.75
C VAL A 426 -13.32 -7.76 21.59
N VAL A 427 -13.33 -9.07 21.79
CA VAL A 427 -13.92 -10.04 20.86
C VAL A 427 -15.32 -9.59 20.41
N GLN A 428 -15.57 -9.75 19.11
CA GLN A 428 -16.75 -9.28 18.34
C GLN A 428 -16.79 -7.78 18.00
N CYS A 429 -15.95 -6.92 18.59
CA CYS A 429 -15.96 -5.46 18.39
C CYS A 429 -15.09 -5.00 17.20
N ALA A 430 -15.28 -3.76 16.73
CA ALA A 430 -14.65 -3.27 15.50
C ALA A 430 -13.12 -3.02 15.63
N VAL A 431 -12.67 -2.57 16.80
CA VAL A 431 -11.33 -2.02 17.03
C VAL A 431 -11.08 -0.77 16.17
N VAL A 432 -11.63 0.37 16.60
CA VAL A 432 -11.51 1.68 15.93
C VAL A 432 -11.13 2.76 16.95
N ASP A 433 -10.83 3.97 16.48
CA ASP A 433 -10.41 5.05 17.35
C ASP A 433 -11.51 5.48 18.35
N LEU A 434 -11.23 5.32 19.64
CA LEU A 434 -12.17 5.63 20.73
C LEU A 434 -12.50 7.12 20.86
N LYS A 435 -11.68 8.00 20.26
CA LYS A 435 -11.84 9.46 20.39
C LYS A 435 -12.70 10.06 19.29
N THR A 436 -12.49 9.60 18.05
CA THR A 436 -13.13 10.16 16.86
C THR A 436 -14.41 9.43 16.46
N CYS A 437 -14.51 8.12 16.71
CA CYS A 437 -15.72 7.36 16.43
C CYS A 437 -16.69 7.47 17.60
N ASN A 438 -17.49 8.54 17.70
CA ASN A 438 -18.49 8.69 18.78
C ASN A 438 -19.88 8.23 18.33
N GLY A 439 -20.77 7.93 19.29
CA GLY A 439 -22.13 7.45 18.99
C GLY A 439 -22.18 5.96 18.64
N THR A 440 -23.31 5.52 18.11
CA THR A 440 -23.52 4.12 17.72
C THR A 440 -22.98 3.85 16.32
N TYR A 441 -22.70 2.58 16.02
CA TYR A 441 -22.34 2.17 14.65
C TYR A 441 -23.42 2.55 13.62
N ALA A 442 -24.71 2.47 14.00
CA ALA A 442 -25.81 2.84 13.12
C ALA A 442 -25.82 4.34 12.79
N ASP A 443 -25.49 5.19 13.77
CA ASP A 443 -25.34 6.63 13.56
C ASP A 443 -24.22 6.91 12.56
N GLN A 444 -23.07 6.22 12.69
CA GLN A 444 -21.93 6.37 11.79
C GLN A 444 -22.27 6.00 10.33
N VAL A 445 -23.02 4.91 10.12
CA VAL A 445 -23.48 4.51 8.78
C VAL A 445 -24.50 5.50 8.22
N THR A 446 -25.40 6.02 9.08
CA THR A 446 -26.40 7.01 8.69
C THR A 446 -25.75 8.33 8.26
N GLU A 447 -24.81 8.85 9.04
CA GLU A 447 -24.05 10.07 8.71
C GLU A 447 -23.27 9.92 7.40
N MET A 448 -22.67 8.75 7.15
CA MET A 448 -22.00 8.46 5.88
C MET A 448 -22.99 8.43 4.71
N ARG A 449 -24.18 7.81 4.89
CA ARG A 449 -25.24 7.77 3.87
C ARG A 449 -25.71 9.18 3.53
N GLU A 450 -26.07 9.98 4.53
CA GLU A 450 -26.49 11.37 4.32
C GLU A 450 -25.40 12.16 3.61
N SER A 451 -24.15 12.06 4.05
CA SER A 451 -23.03 12.79 3.45
C SER A 451 -22.83 12.51 1.96
N ILE A 452 -22.96 11.25 1.53
CA ILE A 452 -22.78 10.90 0.11
C ILE A 452 -23.99 11.30 -0.73
N LEU A 453 -25.22 11.12 -0.21
CA LEU A 453 -26.43 11.48 -0.93
C LEU A 453 -26.55 13.01 -1.06
N ASP A 454 -26.28 13.76 -0.01
CA ASP A 454 -26.24 15.22 -0.02
C ASP A 454 -25.20 15.74 -1.02
N ARG A 455 -24.02 15.13 -1.08
CA ARG A 455 -22.99 15.50 -2.06
C ARG A 455 -23.44 15.18 -3.48
N ALA A 456 -24.06 14.02 -3.71
CA ALA A 456 -24.58 13.65 -5.03
C ALA A 456 -25.67 14.63 -5.49
N GLN A 457 -26.63 14.98 -4.63
CA GLN A 457 -27.66 15.97 -4.94
C GLN A 457 -27.07 17.37 -5.18
N TRP A 458 -26.07 17.78 -4.39
CA TRP A 458 -25.34 19.03 -4.63
C TRP A 458 -24.68 19.05 -6.02
N MET A 459 -24.13 17.91 -6.46
CA MET A 459 -23.55 17.76 -7.80
C MET A 459 -24.64 17.75 -8.88
N ASP A 460 -25.77 17.07 -8.66
CA ASP A 460 -26.91 17.05 -9.59
C ASP A 460 -27.37 18.47 -9.95
N GLU A 461 -27.47 19.37 -8.97
CA GLU A 461 -27.86 20.77 -9.15
C GLU A 461 -26.81 21.64 -9.88
N ARG A 462 -25.55 21.22 -9.91
CA ARG A 462 -24.41 22.05 -10.34
C ARG A 462 -23.61 21.50 -11.50
N ILE A 463 -23.88 20.26 -11.92
CA ILE A 463 -23.04 19.57 -12.91
C ILE A 463 -22.94 20.37 -14.22
N GLU A 464 -24.04 20.98 -14.68
CA GLU A 464 -24.05 21.76 -15.92
C GLU A 464 -23.28 23.10 -15.80
N GLN A 465 -23.07 23.60 -14.59
CA GLN A 465 -22.26 24.80 -14.33
C GLN A 465 -20.76 24.55 -14.55
N LEU A 466 -20.37 23.30 -14.83
CA LEU A 466 -19.03 22.98 -15.29
C LEU A 466 -18.74 23.60 -16.67
N TYR A 467 -19.77 23.83 -17.50
CA TYR A 467 -19.68 24.74 -18.64
C TYR A 467 -19.63 26.18 -18.17
N LYS A 468 -18.60 26.91 -18.61
CA LYS A 468 -18.30 28.26 -18.12
C LYS A 468 -17.42 29.04 -19.12
N PRO A 469 -17.42 30.38 -19.02
CA PRO A 469 -16.36 31.19 -19.64
C PRO A 469 -15.00 30.85 -19.03
N LEU A 470 -13.95 31.00 -19.83
CA LEU A 470 -12.58 30.73 -19.42
C LEU A 470 -11.76 32.01 -19.41
N ASP A 471 -10.95 32.14 -18.37
CA ASP A 471 -9.95 33.19 -18.22
C ASP A 471 -8.67 32.62 -17.59
N ALA A 472 -7.69 33.51 -17.38
CA ALA A 472 -6.42 33.13 -16.75
C ALA A 472 -6.60 32.57 -15.33
N LYS A 473 -7.58 33.07 -14.57
CA LYS A 473 -7.86 32.62 -13.20
C LYS A 473 -8.51 31.24 -13.20
N THR A 474 -9.41 30.93 -14.14
CA THR A 474 -10.10 29.64 -14.20
C THR A 474 -9.25 28.54 -14.83
N CYS A 475 -8.24 28.89 -15.65
CA CYS A 475 -7.47 27.92 -16.44
C CYS A 475 -5.94 28.08 -16.36
N SER A 476 -5.39 28.61 -15.26
CA SER A 476 -3.94 28.74 -15.00
C SER A 476 -3.17 29.78 -15.85
N GLY A 477 -3.84 30.58 -16.69
CA GLY A 477 -3.22 31.77 -17.30
C GLY A 477 -2.03 31.55 -18.24
N VAL A 478 -1.82 30.31 -18.69
CA VAL A 478 -0.74 29.92 -19.62
C VAL A 478 -1.30 29.50 -20.97
N GLY A 479 -0.56 29.81 -22.05
CA GLY A 479 -0.97 29.51 -23.42
C GLY A 479 -2.29 30.17 -23.85
N ASP A 480 -2.70 29.91 -25.09
CA ASP A 480 -3.99 30.38 -25.60
C ASP A 480 -5.15 29.56 -25.03
N LEU A 481 -6.27 30.24 -24.77
CA LEU A 481 -7.48 29.64 -24.21
C LEU A 481 -8.67 29.86 -25.14
N PRO A 482 -9.56 28.86 -25.32
CA PRO A 482 -10.87 29.11 -25.88
C PRO A 482 -11.68 30.04 -24.95
N LYS A 483 -12.71 30.70 -25.46
CA LYS A 483 -13.56 31.60 -24.65
C LYS A 483 -14.43 30.82 -23.66
N PHE A 484 -14.85 29.61 -24.03
CA PHE A 484 -15.70 28.72 -23.24
C PHE A 484 -15.21 27.27 -23.34
N ASN A 485 -15.51 26.45 -22.34
CA ASN A 485 -15.18 25.01 -22.31
C ASN A 485 -16.38 24.12 -22.68
N CYS A 486 -17.24 24.54 -23.61
CA CYS A 486 -18.46 23.79 -23.93
C CYS A 486 -18.57 23.48 -25.43
N GLY A 487 -18.44 24.47 -26.31
CA GLY A 487 -18.33 24.28 -27.76
C GLY A 487 -16.96 23.71 -28.13
N LEU A 488 -16.90 22.89 -29.18
CA LEU A 488 -15.62 22.42 -29.73
C LEU A 488 -14.79 23.56 -30.30
N ASP A 489 -15.43 24.56 -30.90
CA ASP A 489 -14.79 25.77 -31.43
C ASP A 489 -14.40 26.78 -30.35
N GLY A 490 -14.72 26.50 -29.08
CA GLY A 490 -14.42 27.36 -27.94
C GLY A 490 -15.39 28.54 -27.77
N ASN A 491 -16.51 28.57 -28.49
CA ASN A 491 -17.59 29.56 -28.32
C ASN A 491 -18.73 29.00 -27.45
N ASP A 492 -19.60 29.89 -26.97
CA ASP A 492 -20.82 29.51 -26.23
C ASP A 492 -21.86 28.90 -27.17
N ASP A 493 -22.22 29.58 -28.27
CA ASP A 493 -23.27 29.17 -29.23
C ASP A 493 -24.60 28.70 -28.59
N GLY A 494 -24.84 29.05 -27.32
CA GLY A 494 -25.99 28.66 -26.52
C GLY A 494 -25.76 27.48 -25.58
N CYS A 495 -24.54 26.95 -25.45
CA CYS A 495 -24.18 25.85 -24.58
C CYS A 495 -24.48 26.14 -23.09
N LEU A 496 -24.32 27.39 -22.65
CA LEU A 496 -24.58 27.78 -21.26
C LEU A 496 -26.07 27.83 -20.94
N LYS A 497 -26.91 27.96 -21.97
CA LYS A 497 -28.38 28.00 -21.85
C LYS A 497 -29.04 26.66 -22.13
N ASN A 498 -28.41 25.83 -22.97
CA ASN A 498 -28.91 24.52 -23.39
C ASN A 498 -27.77 23.49 -23.33
N ALA A 499 -27.33 23.17 -22.11
CA ALA A 499 -26.22 22.25 -21.90
C ALA A 499 -26.51 20.84 -22.47
N GLU A 500 -27.77 20.39 -22.39
CA GLU A 500 -28.20 19.05 -22.85
C GLU A 500 -27.82 18.75 -24.29
N LYS A 501 -28.04 19.70 -25.20
CA LYS A 501 -27.64 19.54 -26.60
C LYS A 501 -26.15 19.25 -26.76
N TYR A 502 -25.29 19.86 -25.95
CA TYR A 502 -23.84 19.81 -26.09
C TYR A 502 -23.25 18.57 -25.43
N TYR A 503 -23.66 18.27 -24.19
CA TYR A 503 -23.14 17.08 -23.52
C TYR A 503 -23.68 15.79 -24.15
N ASN A 504 -24.85 15.79 -24.79
CA ASN A 504 -25.33 14.61 -25.52
C ASN A 504 -24.73 14.46 -26.93
N ALA A 505 -24.09 15.51 -27.46
CA ALA A 505 -23.39 15.44 -28.74
C ALA A 505 -22.04 14.71 -28.66
N VAL A 506 -21.46 14.56 -27.48
CA VAL A 506 -20.21 13.80 -27.30
C VAL A 506 -20.49 12.30 -27.12
N THR A 507 -19.59 11.46 -27.62
CA THR A 507 -19.62 10.02 -27.39
C THR A 507 -18.71 9.67 -26.22
N PHE A 508 -19.25 9.01 -25.19
CA PHE A 508 -18.43 8.53 -24.09
C PHE A 508 -17.47 7.43 -24.57
N PRO A 509 -16.14 7.56 -24.38
CA PRO A 509 -15.20 6.55 -24.84
C PRO A 509 -15.43 5.20 -24.13
N PRO A 510 -15.35 4.07 -24.86
CA PRO A 510 -15.44 2.76 -24.24
C PRO A 510 -14.24 2.53 -23.30
N VAL A 511 -14.40 1.66 -22.30
CA VAL A 511 -13.27 1.23 -21.47
C VAL A 511 -12.21 0.59 -22.36
N ARG A 512 -10.96 1.02 -22.17
CA ARG A 512 -9.77 0.51 -22.87
C ARG A 512 -9.77 -1.02 -22.91
N LYS A 513 -9.65 -1.58 -24.11
CA LYS A 513 -9.36 -3.00 -24.30
C LYS A 513 -7.87 -3.28 -24.12
N PRO A 514 -7.48 -4.35 -23.41
CA PRO A 514 -6.08 -4.75 -23.31
C PRO A 514 -5.40 -4.94 -24.67
N TYR A 515 -4.13 -4.55 -24.75
CA TYR A 515 -3.30 -4.77 -25.91
C TYR A 515 -3.26 -6.25 -26.31
N THR A 516 -3.54 -6.54 -27.57
CA THR A 516 -3.61 -7.92 -28.12
C THR A 516 -2.50 -8.22 -29.13
N GLY A 517 -1.52 -7.32 -29.30
CA GLY A 517 -0.39 -7.58 -30.17
C GLY A 517 0.67 -8.45 -29.49
N PRO A 518 1.86 -8.61 -30.12
CA PRO A 518 2.90 -9.49 -29.61
C PRO A 518 3.35 -9.15 -28.19
N SER A 519 3.41 -10.17 -27.34
CA SER A 519 4.04 -10.16 -26.02
C SER A 519 5.55 -9.92 -26.10
N CYS A 520 6.19 -9.57 -24.98
CA CYS A 520 7.65 -9.42 -24.95
C CYS A 520 8.36 -10.75 -25.28
N GLU A 521 7.80 -11.90 -24.89
CA GLU A 521 8.33 -13.22 -25.24
C GLU A 521 8.29 -13.46 -26.76
N GLU A 522 7.16 -13.18 -27.42
CA GLU A 522 7.02 -13.30 -28.87
C GLU A 522 7.91 -12.32 -29.63
N ILE A 523 8.07 -11.08 -29.14
CA ILE A 523 8.97 -10.08 -29.74
C ILE A 523 10.41 -10.58 -29.70
N VAL A 524 10.83 -11.19 -28.59
CA VAL A 524 12.18 -11.73 -28.45
C VAL A 524 12.38 -12.96 -29.36
N ALA A 525 11.40 -13.87 -29.43
CA ALA A 525 11.46 -15.05 -30.27
C ALA A 525 11.49 -14.72 -31.78
N ASN A 526 10.61 -13.83 -32.25
CA ASN A 526 10.52 -13.48 -33.67
C ASN A 526 11.76 -12.74 -34.20
N ASN A 527 12.52 -12.07 -33.33
CA ASN A 527 13.78 -11.43 -33.71
C ASN A 527 14.99 -12.39 -33.63
N ALA A 528 14.80 -13.62 -33.13
CA ALA A 528 15.85 -14.64 -33.09
C ALA A 528 15.95 -15.46 -34.39
N ASP A 529 14.89 -15.44 -35.22
CA ASP A 529 14.75 -16.30 -36.41
C ASP A 529 15.33 -15.66 -37.70
N THR A 530 15.88 -14.45 -37.63
CA THR A 530 16.53 -13.77 -38.77
C THR A 530 18.03 -14.07 -38.80
N THR A 531 18.40 -15.10 -39.58
CA THR A 531 19.73 -15.46 -40.12
C THR A 531 20.85 -15.88 -39.15
N ASN A 532 21.32 -17.12 -39.34
CA ASN A 532 22.49 -17.79 -38.77
C ASN A 532 22.48 -18.01 -37.27
N GLY A 533 21.97 -19.19 -36.88
CA GLY A 533 22.19 -19.77 -35.56
C GLY A 533 23.67 -19.73 -35.18
N GLU A 534 23.91 -19.25 -33.96
CA GLU A 534 25.18 -19.12 -33.23
C GLU A 534 25.94 -17.78 -33.28
N GLU A 535 25.64 -16.82 -34.17
CA GLU A 535 26.25 -15.48 -34.08
C GLU A 535 25.23 -14.36 -34.38
N MET A 536 24.95 -13.54 -33.36
CA MET A 536 24.01 -12.38 -33.31
C MET A 536 22.64 -12.59 -32.65
N ALA A 537 22.60 -13.29 -31.51
CA ALA A 537 21.79 -12.78 -30.40
C ALA A 537 22.31 -11.37 -30.04
N ALA A 538 21.86 -10.34 -30.75
CA ALA A 538 22.41 -8.98 -30.72
C ALA A 538 22.74 -8.57 -29.28
N GLN A 539 24.04 -8.47 -28.98
CA GLN A 539 24.53 -8.18 -27.64
C GLN A 539 23.93 -6.83 -27.22
N MET A 540 23.00 -6.86 -26.27
CA MET A 540 22.43 -5.63 -25.72
C MET A 540 23.58 -4.74 -25.25
N THR A 541 23.61 -3.49 -25.71
CA THR A 541 24.58 -2.52 -25.20
C THR A 541 24.38 -2.29 -23.69
N PRO A 542 25.37 -1.79 -22.94
CA PRO A 542 25.15 -1.40 -21.54
C PRO A 542 23.94 -0.48 -21.32
N TYR A 543 23.65 0.38 -22.30
CA TYR A 543 22.48 1.27 -22.31
C TYR A 543 21.13 0.52 -22.36
N GLN A 544 21.12 -0.64 -22.99
CA GLN A 544 19.94 -1.48 -23.20
C GLN A 544 19.77 -2.57 -22.15
N LYS A 545 20.83 -2.94 -21.42
CA LYS A 545 20.78 -3.97 -20.38
C LYS A 545 19.94 -3.53 -19.16
N PRO A 546 19.24 -4.46 -18.49
CA PRO A 546 18.61 -4.19 -17.20
C PRO A 546 19.62 -3.57 -16.24
N SER A 547 19.24 -2.48 -15.61
CA SER A 547 20.10 -1.74 -14.68
C SER A 547 19.25 -0.94 -13.70
N VAL A 548 19.74 -0.81 -12.47
CA VAL A 548 19.14 0.07 -11.47
C VAL A 548 19.81 1.44 -11.57
N ASP A 549 19.02 2.46 -11.87
CA ASP A 549 19.47 3.86 -11.76
C ASP A 549 19.12 4.43 -10.38
N TYR A 550 20.15 4.89 -9.67
CA TYR A 550 20.06 5.47 -8.33
C TYR A 550 19.57 6.92 -8.33
N CYS A 551 19.60 7.62 -9.46
CA CYS A 551 18.88 8.89 -9.61
C CYS A 551 17.37 8.71 -9.51
N TRP A 552 16.88 7.52 -9.88
CA TRP A 552 15.49 7.15 -9.75
C TRP A 552 15.15 6.54 -8.39
N ARG A 553 16.13 6.21 -7.54
CA ARG A 553 15.86 5.75 -6.17
C ARG A 553 15.69 6.94 -5.25
N SER A 554 14.48 7.10 -4.71
CA SER A 554 14.18 8.18 -3.78
C SER A 554 14.81 7.96 -2.41
N ALA A 555 15.28 9.04 -1.80
CA ALA A 555 15.62 9.08 -0.39
C ALA A 555 14.37 9.12 0.53
N GLY A 556 13.19 9.34 -0.06
CA GLY A 556 11.93 9.64 0.61
C GLY A 556 11.56 11.13 0.50
N SER A 557 10.29 11.43 0.69
CA SER A 557 9.72 12.79 0.62
C SER A 557 9.84 13.57 1.93
N TYR A 558 10.20 12.89 3.02
CA TYR A 558 10.30 13.48 4.35
C TYR A 558 11.73 13.67 4.86
N VAL A 559 12.69 13.73 3.94
CA VAL A 559 14.12 13.85 4.28
C VAL A 559 14.47 15.30 4.66
N TYR A 560 13.49 16.18 4.87
CA TYR A 560 13.75 17.54 5.30
C TYR A 560 14.31 17.59 6.73
N PRO A 561 15.53 18.14 6.90
CA PRO A 561 16.27 18.10 8.16
C PRO A 561 15.50 18.65 9.37
N GLN A 562 14.80 19.78 9.19
CA GLN A 562 14.21 20.51 10.31
C GLN A 562 12.93 19.89 10.87
N GLN A 563 12.15 19.17 10.05
CA GLN A 563 10.82 18.69 10.45
C GLN A 563 10.87 17.40 11.29
N LYS A 564 12.04 16.74 11.38
CA LYS A 564 12.17 15.37 11.92
C LYS A 564 13.38 15.14 12.83
N GLY A 565 14.03 16.22 13.28
CA GLY A 565 15.23 16.14 14.13
C GLY A 565 16.48 15.63 13.40
N VAL A 566 16.41 15.42 12.09
CA VAL A 566 17.55 15.01 11.24
C VAL A 566 18.40 16.25 11.00
N LYS A 567 19.50 16.45 11.72
CA LYS A 567 20.32 17.69 11.60
C LYS A 567 21.21 17.75 10.34
N ASP A 568 21.13 16.76 9.45
CA ASP A 568 22.06 16.60 8.34
C ASP A 568 21.59 17.40 7.10
N LYS A 569 22.19 18.58 6.91
CA LYS A 569 21.89 19.48 5.78
C LYS A 569 22.40 18.96 4.43
N THR A 570 23.14 17.86 4.40
CA THR A 570 23.72 17.29 3.17
C THR A 570 22.80 16.31 2.46
N LEU A 571 21.63 16.01 3.06
CA LEU A 571 20.68 15.08 2.47
C LEU A 571 19.99 15.67 1.23
N THR A 572 19.89 14.88 0.18
CA THR A 572 19.19 15.21 -1.05
C THR A 572 18.03 14.23 -1.28
N PRO A 573 16.99 14.60 -2.05
CA PRO A 573 15.88 13.70 -2.34
C PRO A 573 16.23 12.60 -3.37
N PHE A 574 17.45 12.62 -3.92
CA PHE A 574 17.96 11.73 -4.97
C PHE A 574 19.09 10.84 -4.43
N CYS A 575 19.59 9.90 -5.25
CA CYS A 575 20.83 9.17 -4.95
C CYS A 575 20.85 8.50 -3.56
N SER A 576 19.72 7.92 -3.14
CA SER A 576 19.62 7.32 -1.80
C SER A 576 19.99 8.28 -0.66
N GLY A 577 19.73 9.58 -0.82
CA GLY A 577 19.91 10.60 0.22
C GLY A 577 21.16 11.43 0.11
N TYR A 578 22.15 11.01 -0.63
CA TYR A 578 23.47 11.65 -0.61
C TYR A 578 23.97 11.81 -2.03
N GLY A 579 24.50 12.98 -2.38
CA GLY A 579 24.89 13.29 -3.76
C GLY A 579 23.79 13.95 -4.59
N SER A 580 24.02 14.08 -5.89
CA SER A 580 23.14 14.83 -6.80
C SER A 580 22.95 14.11 -8.13
N CYS A 581 21.84 14.39 -8.82
CA CYS A 581 21.58 13.91 -10.17
C CYS A 581 21.13 15.05 -11.06
N ALA A 582 21.70 15.14 -12.26
CA ALA A 582 21.15 15.98 -13.31
C ALA A 582 19.77 15.45 -13.73
N GLN A 583 18.84 16.35 -14.02
CA GLN A 583 17.48 16.00 -14.47
C GLN A 583 17.46 15.49 -15.91
N GLY A 584 16.48 14.65 -16.25
CA GLY A 584 16.22 14.22 -17.62
C GLY A 584 17.03 13.01 -18.12
N PRO A 585 17.08 12.81 -19.45
CA PRO A 585 17.76 11.67 -20.05
C PRO A 585 19.26 11.63 -19.74
N GLY A 586 19.81 10.44 -19.51
CA GLY A 586 21.23 10.25 -19.22
C GLY A 586 21.67 10.72 -17.83
N ALA A 587 20.73 10.94 -16.92
CA ALA A 587 21.03 11.32 -15.54
C ALA A 587 22.01 10.35 -14.88
N THR A 588 23.11 10.89 -14.35
CA THR A 588 24.09 10.13 -13.57
C THR A 588 24.26 10.72 -12.18
N CYS A 589 24.46 9.83 -11.23
CA CYS A 589 24.55 10.15 -9.81
C CYS A 589 25.99 10.62 -9.49
N ASN A 590 26.11 11.80 -8.88
CA ASN A 590 27.38 12.41 -8.48
C ASN A 590 27.51 12.39 -6.96
N CYS A 591 28.50 11.65 -6.46
CA CYS A 591 28.71 11.41 -5.04
C CYS A 591 29.87 12.21 -4.42
N SER A 592 30.19 13.41 -4.92
CA SER A 592 31.34 14.24 -4.50
C SER A 592 31.32 14.77 -3.05
N ALA A 593 30.44 14.25 -2.17
CA ALA A 593 30.27 14.72 -0.80
C ALA A 593 31.37 14.21 0.17
N ALA A 594 31.56 14.91 1.29
CA ALA A 594 32.57 14.61 2.33
C ALA A 594 32.23 13.40 3.25
N ILE A 595 31.51 12.40 2.72
CA ILE A 595 31.03 11.21 3.44
C ILE A 595 31.33 9.96 2.62
N GLN A 596 31.59 8.83 3.28
CA GLN A 596 31.89 7.57 2.57
C GLN A 596 30.60 6.97 2.01
N VAL A 597 30.51 6.99 0.69
CA VAL A 597 29.38 6.51 -0.08
C VAL A 597 29.86 5.53 -1.16
N GLU A 598 29.02 4.55 -1.46
CA GLU A 598 29.23 3.59 -2.52
C GLU A 598 28.96 4.25 -3.87
N HIS A 599 29.92 4.14 -4.80
CA HIS A 599 29.72 4.56 -6.18
C HIS A 599 29.12 3.40 -7.02
N PRO A 600 28.16 3.66 -7.92
CA PRO A 600 27.54 4.95 -8.26
C PRO A 600 26.23 5.23 -7.49
N SER A 601 25.92 4.46 -6.45
CA SER A 601 24.62 4.52 -5.76
C SER A 601 24.43 5.73 -4.86
N CYS A 602 25.55 6.36 -4.50
CA CYS A 602 25.76 7.25 -3.37
C CYS A 602 25.13 6.74 -2.06
N ARG A 603 24.92 5.43 -1.94
CA ARG A 603 24.46 4.80 -0.72
C ARG A 603 25.55 4.95 0.33
N ARG A 604 25.16 5.37 1.53
CA ARG A 604 26.09 5.60 2.64
C ARG A 604 26.60 4.29 3.22
N ILE A 605 27.92 4.08 3.27
CA ILE A 605 28.54 2.81 3.72
C ILE A 605 29.26 2.91 5.07
N ASP A 606 29.63 4.10 5.54
CA ASP A 606 30.21 4.31 6.87
C ASP A 606 29.24 3.96 8.01
N ALA A 607 27.95 4.26 7.88
CA ALA A 607 26.94 4.01 8.91
C ALA A 607 26.62 2.52 9.10
N GLU A 608 26.55 1.75 8.02
CA GLU A 608 26.37 0.30 8.07
C GLU A 608 27.59 -0.36 8.71
N ASN A 609 28.80 0.09 8.35
CA ASN A 609 30.04 -0.41 8.94
C ASN A 609 30.11 -0.18 10.46
N GLU A 610 29.58 0.93 10.98
CA GLU A 610 29.48 1.13 12.43
C GLU A 610 28.47 0.20 13.09
N HIS A 611 27.30 -0.03 12.47
CA HIS A 611 26.31 -0.96 13.01
C HIS A 611 26.83 -2.40 13.00
N TYR A 612 27.39 -2.87 11.89
CA TYR A 612 27.99 -4.20 11.77
C TYR A 612 29.15 -4.38 12.76
N LYS A 613 30.01 -3.36 12.94
CA LYS A 613 31.07 -3.41 13.96
C LYS A 613 30.50 -3.52 15.37
N ARG A 614 29.44 -2.78 15.71
CA ARG A 614 28.79 -2.87 17.03
C ARG A 614 28.12 -4.23 17.25
N GLU A 615 27.49 -4.80 16.22
CA GLU A 615 26.84 -6.10 16.33
C GLU A 615 27.87 -7.23 16.42
N GLN A 616 28.95 -7.17 15.63
CA GLN A 616 30.11 -8.05 15.77
C GLN A 616 30.72 -7.96 17.17
N GLN A 617 30.88 -6.76 17.72
CA GLN A 617 31.35 -6.55 19.08
C GLN A 617 30.36 -7.10 20.12
N ARG A 618 29.04 -7.00 19.89
CA ARG A 618 28.00 -7.55 20.77
C ARG A 618 28.02 -9.08 20.77
N ILE A 619 28.12 -9.70 19.59
CA ILE A 619 28.25 -11.15 19.41
C ILE A 619 29.55 -11.65 20.04
N ALA A 620 30.67 -10.96 19.79
CA ALA A 620 31.96 -11.29 20.39
C ALA A 620 31.94 -11.14 21.92
N ALA A 621 31.29 -10.11 22.46
CA ALA A 621 31.13 -9.92 23.90
C ALA A 621 30.23 -10.99 24.53
N ALA A 622 29.17 -11.42 23.85
CA ALA A 622 28.32 -12.52 24.28
C ALA A 622 29.05 -13.87 24.26
N ALA A 623 29.83 -14.14 23.20
CA ALA A 623 30.69 -15.31 23.11
C ALA A 623 31.79 -15.31 24.17
N ALA A 624 32.44 -14.16 24.41
CA ALA A 624 33.46 -14.01 25.45
C ALA A 624 32.89 -14.14 26.87
N ALA A 625 31.65 -13.70 27.11
CA ALA A 625 30.96 -13.91 28.38
C ALA A 625 30.64 -15.40 28.62
N ALA A 626 30.26 -16.14 27.58
CA ALA A 626 30.05 -17.58 27.63
C ALA A 626 31.37 -18.37 27.86
N VAL A 627 32.48 -17.93 27.25
CA VAL A 627 33.80 -18.56 27.45
C VAL A 627 34.38 -18.26 28.84
N LYS A 628 34.18 -17.05 29.38
CA LYS A 628 34.62 -16.70 30.75
C LYS A 628 33.86 -17.44 31.85
N THR A 629 32.62 -17.89 31.60
CA THR A 629 31.90 -18.73 32.56
C THR A 629 32.36 -20.19 32.53
N SER A 630 32.98 -20.64 31.44
CA SER A 630 33.59 -21.97 31.32
C SER A 630 34.98 -22.08 31.98
N THR A 631 35.73 -20.98 32.09
CA THR A 631 37.14 -21.00 32.55
C THR A 631 37.34 -20.78 34.05
N VAL A 632 36.29 -20.40 34.79
CA VAL A 632 36.38 -20.15 36.24
C VAL A 632 36.15 -21.42 37.08
N VAL A 633 35.79 -22.54 36.45
CA VAL A 633 35.51 -23.81 37.17
C VAL A 633 36.77 -24.71 37.31
N ASP A 634 37.84 -24.46 36.56
CA ASP A 634 38.97 -25.42 36.44
C ASP A 634 40.24 -25.06 37.23
N THR A 635 40.19 -24.26 38.30
CA THR A 635 41.41 -23.99 39.10
C THR A 635 41.18 -23.92 40.60
N GLN A 636 41.00 -25.10 41.23
CA GLN A 636 41.43 -25.37 42.61
C GLN A 636 41.74 -26.85 42.82
N THR A 637 43.02 -27.26 42.78
CA THR A 637 43.71 -28.00 43.87
C THR A 637 45.18 -28.30 43.53
N GLU A 638 46.09 -27.79 44.38
CA GLU A 638 47.46 -28.27 44.68
C GLU A 638 47.40 -29.72 45.22
N SER A 639 48.42 -30.60 45.29
CA SER A 639 49.89 -30.63 45.11
C SER A 639 50.33 -32.12 45.21
N SER A 640 51.55 -32.47 44.73
CA SER A 640 52.49 -33.47 45.31
C SER A 640 53.24 -34.33 44.27
N GLU A 641 54.53 -34.01 44.11
CA GLU A 641 55.74 -34.84 43.93
C GLU A 641 55.79 -36.22 43.21
N LYS A 642 56.78 -36.28 42.28
CA LYS A 642 57.83 -37.29 41.99
C LYS A 642 57.79 -38.16 40.71
N GLU A 643 58.85 -37.91 39.92
CA GLU A 643 59.64 -38.69 38.94
C GLU A 643 59.17 -40.07 38.41
N GLY A 644 59.30 -40.26 37.07
CA GLY A 644 59.52 -41.58 36.46
C GLY A 644 58.99 -41.83 35.02
N VAL A 645 59.80 -41.48 34.01
CA VAL A 645 60.18 -42.25 32.79
C VAL A 645 59.21 -43.30 32.12
N LEU A 646 58.97 -43.08 30.81
CA LEU A 646 58.63 -43.97 29.65
C LEU A 646 57.27 -44.75 29.49
N ASN A 647 56.71 -44.54 28.28
CA ASN A 647 56.02 -45.46 27.31
C ASN A 647 54.58 -46.01 27.50
N ASN A 648 53.79 -45.78 26.42
CA ASN A 648 52.74 -46.57 25.74
C ASN A 648 51.62 -47.32 26.51
N GLY A 649 50.36 -47.07 26.09
CA GLY A 649 49.25 -48.05 26.11
C GLY A 649 47.94 -47.58 26.76
N SER A 650 46.85 -47.52 25.98
CA SER A 650 45.42 -47.51 26.40
C SER A 650 45.05 -48.85 27.10
N PRO A 651 43.87 -49.12 27.74
CA PRO A 651 42.55 -48.43 27.66
C PRO A 651 41.61 -48.47 28.94
N VAL A 652 40.37 -47.93 28.78
CA VAL A 652 39.05 -48.24 29.44
C VAL A 652 38.65 -47.61 30.81
N SER A 653 37.50 -46.88 30.88
CA SER A 653 36.24 -47.31 31.58
C SER A 653 35.25 -46.18 31.99
N ASP A 654 34.04 -46.25 31.41
CA ASP A 654 32.67 -46.30 31.99
C ASP A 654 32.27 -45.66 33.35
N THR A 655 32.99 -44.69 33.91
CA THR A 655 32.56 -44.03 35.17
C THR A 655 31.91 -42.65 35.02
N MET A 656 31.82 -42.08 33.80
CA MET A 656 31.30 -40.71 33.59
C MET A 656 29.79 -40.59 33.33
N ALA A 657 29.04 -41.69 33.20
CA ALA A 657 27.61 -41.60 32.82
C ALA A 657 26.68 -41.30 34.01
N VAL A 658 27.06 -41.60 35.26
CA VAL A 658 26.15 -41.52 36.41
C VAL A 658 26.22 -40.17 37.15
N LEU A 659 27.31 -39.40 37.01
CA LEU A 659 27.45 -38.08 37.64
C LEU A 659 26.82 -36.93 36.83
N ALA A 660 26.55 -37.13 35.54
CA ALA A 660 25.96 -36.12 34.66
C ALA A 660 24.47 -35.84 34.96
N ALA A 661 23.73 -36.82 35.51
CA ALA A 661 22.29 -36.69 35.71
C ALA A 661 21.89 -35.93 36.99
N ALA A 662 22.71 -35.96 38.04
CA ALA A 662 22.40 -35.28 39.31
C ALA A 662 22.75 -33.77 39.28
N GLY A 663 23.74 -33.37 38.47
CA GLY A 663 24.16 -31.96 38.33
C GLY A 663 23.18 -31.10 37.53
N ALA A 664 22.50 -31.68 36.53
CA ALA A 664 21.59 -30.93 35.65
C ALA A 664 20.33 -30.40 36.38
N GLY A 665 19.84 -31.13 37.39
CA GLY A 665 18.61 -30.78 38.11
C GLY A 665 18.73 -29.57 39.04
N VAL A 666 19.90 -29.34 39.64
CA VAL A 666 20.11 -28.23 40.59
C VAL A 666 20.48 -26.93 39.85
N VAL A 667 21.16 -27.05 38.70
CA VAL A 667 21.55 -25.92 37.84
C VAL A 667 20.34 -25.23 37.21
N LEU A 668 19.30 -25.99 36.83
CA LEU A 668 18.08 -25.43 36.23
C LEU A 668 17.21 -24.62 37.22
N LEU A 669 17.18 -25.00 38.51
CA LEU A 669 16.39 -24.30 39.53
C LEU A 669 17.05 -22.99 40.03
N VAL A 670 18.38 -22.92 40.03
CA VAL A 670 19.13 -21.71 40.42
C VAL A 670 19.28 -20.72 39.25
N LEU A 671 19.40 -21.20 38.00
CA LEU A 671 19.34 -20.36 36.80
C LEU A 671 17.97 -19.69 36.63
N GLY A 672 16.88 -20.38 36.95
CA GLY A 672 15.52 -19.85 36.87
C GLY A 672 15.26 -18.68 37.84
N THR A 673 15.88 -18.69 39.03
CA THR A 673 15.70 -17.62 40.03
C THR A 673 16.67 -16.44 39.85
N TRP A 674 17.83 -16.66 39.22
CA TRP A 674 18.79 -15.60 38.89
C TRP A 674 18.43 -14.85 37.59
N LEU A 675 17.96 -15.55 36.55
CA LEU A 675 17.48 -14.94 35.30
C LEU A 675 16.34 -13.93 35.55
N VAL A 676 15.43 -14.22 36.47
CA VAL A 676 14.32 -13.33 36.85
C VAL A 676 14.82 -12.08 37.60
N LYS A 677 15.93 -12.18 38.35
CA LYS A 677 16.48 -11.07 39.15
C LYS A 677 17.44 -10.16 38.34
N GLU A 678 18.12 -10.70 37.33
CA GLU A 678 18.99 -9.98 36.41
C GLU A 678 18.19 -9.21 35.32
N HIS A 679 17.07 -9.79 34.85
CA HIS A 679 16.15 -9.13 33.91
C HIS A 679 15.46 -7.88 34.51
N GLY A 680 15.18 -7.90 35.82
CA GLY A 680 14.64 -6.74 36.54
C GLY A 680 15.65 -5.59 36.73
N ARG A 681 16.96 -5.87 36.75
CA ARG A 681 18.02 -4.85 36.97
C ARG A 681 18.55 -4.20 35.69
N ARG A 682 18.50 -4.88 34.54
CA ARG A 682 18.93 -4.30 33.24
C ARG A 682 17.98 -3.23 32.68
N ARG A 683 16.74 -3.11 33.20
CA ARG A 683 15.78 -2.07 32.79
C ARG A 683 16.12 -0.64 33.24
N ARG A 684 17.16 -0.39 34.05
CA ARG A 684 17.39 0.96 34.63
C ARG A 684 18.68 1.70 34.29
N ARG A 685 19.68 1.10 33.63
CA ARG A 685 20.91 1.83 33.27
C ARG A 685 21.55 1.30 31.99
N GLN A 686 20.99 1.72 30.87
CA GLN A 686 21.77 2.00 29.67
C GLN A 686 21.22 3.30 29.12
N ARG A 687 21.98 4.41 29.28
CA ARG A 687 21.87 5.52 28.34
C ARG A 687 22.40 4.99 27.00
N LEU A 688 21.55 4.23 26.31
CA LEU A 688 21.52 4.25 24.86
C LEU A 688 21.36 5.72 24.51
N SER A 689 22.04 6.19 23.47
CA SER A 689 21.56 7.36 22.77
C SER A 689 20.09 7.07 22.44
N GLU A 690 19.17 7.62 23.23
CA GLU A 690 17.74 7.61 22.97
C GLU A 690 17.56 8.36 21.65
N TYR A 691 17.72 7.63 20.54
CA TYR A 691 16.96 7.97 19.36
C TYR A 691 15.53 7.64 19.72
N THR A 692 14.84 8.66 20.24
CA THR A 692 13.38 8.68 20.25
C THR A 692 12.94 8.27 18.85
N PRO A 693 12.15 7.21 18.66
CA PRO A 693 11.54 6.93 17.38
C PRO A 693 10.89 8.22 16.93
N VAL A 694 11.35 8.79 15.83
CA VAL A 694 10.73 9.98 15.27
C VAL A 694 9.32 9.54 14.94
N ARG A 695 8.31 10.05 15.66
CA ARG A 695 6.91 9.73 15.37
C ARG A 695 6.56 10.45 14.08
N TYR A 696 6.59 9.72 12.96
CA TYR A 696 6.26 10.27 11.65
C TYR A 696 4.76 10.59 11.62
N GLY A 697 4.42 11.88 11.61
CA GLY A 697 3.03 12.32 11.60
C GLY A 697 2.36 12.10 12.96
N SER A 698 2.78 12.88 13.97
CA SER A 698 1.90 13.07 15.12
C SER A 698 0.55 13.59 14.64
N VAL A 699 -0.50 13.21 15.35
CA VAL A 699 -1.88 13.72 15.24
C VAL A 699 -1.95 15.27 15.18
N GLU A 700 -0.87 15.98 15.53
CA GLU A 700 -0.74 17.43 15.32
C GLU A 700 -0.63 17.86 13.85
N HIS A 701 -0.09 17.04 12.94
CA HIS A 701 -0.11 17.37 11.50
C HIS A 701 -1.52 17.27 10.90
N ALA A 702 -2.40 16.46 11.49
CA ALA A 702 -3.83 16.49 11.16
C ALA A 702 -4.50 17.80 11.66
N ARG A 703 -3.97 18.43 12.72
CA ARG A 703 -4.47 19.74 13.20
C ARG A 703 -4.08 20.90 12.28
N ILE A 704 -2.93 20.83 11.60
CA ILE A 704 -2.51 21.86 10.62
C ILE A 704 -3.52 21.97 9.46
N PHE A 705 -4.22 20.88 9.11
CA PHE A 705 -5.31 20.89 8.12
C PHE A 705 -6.71 21.03 8.72
N ALA A 706 -6.84 21.15 10.05
CA ALA A 706 -8.13 21.18 10.75
C ALA A 706 -8.51 22.53 11.39
N SER A 707 -7.69 23.58 11.29
CA SER A 707 -8.13 24.92 11.72
C SER A 707 -7.36 26.06 11.05
N GLN A 708 -7.92 26.59 9.97
CA GLN A 708 -7.94 28.04 9.74
C GLN A 708 -9.37 28.43 9.38
N ALA A 709 -10.22 28.50 10.41
CA ALA A 709 -11.34 29.40 10.43
C ALA A 709 -11.02 30.47 11.48
N ASN A 710 -11.20 31.74 11.09
CA ASN A 710 -11.01 32.99 11.84
C ASN A 710 -9.58 33.54 11.90
N VAL A 711 -9.19 34.34 10.90
CA VAL A 711 -9.28 35.82 10.93
C VAL A 711 -9.69 36.30 9.54
#